data_AF-G0QMC7-F1
#
_entry.id   AF-G0QMC7-F1
#
_cell.length_a   1.000
_cell.length_b   1.000
_cell.length_c   1.000
_cell.angle_alpha   90.00
_cell.angle_beta   90.00
_cell.angle_gamma   90.00
#
_symmetry.space_group_name_H-M   'P 1'
#
loop_
_entity.id
_entity.type
_entity.pdbx_description
1 polymer ?
#
loop_
_entity_poly.entity_id
_entity_poly.type
_entity_poly.pdbx_seq_one_letter_code
_entity_poly.pdbx_strand_id
1 'polypeptide(L)'
;MMYFSAKIQQIQTIKQQTAQMNKNKISLNSLVNGKQTIGRICNNQMLIKQKLIIIIHYIIFYILYVYIQPDAIVRVSEYIPEIINYIKKIIENGFAYESNQSVYFNVEKFHCTQNQCYAKLEPQSVNNKQKLDDGEGKLGVKNDSEKRSQKDFALWKASKPNEPEWDSPWGKGRPGWHIECSTMASEILGYPLDIHMGGEDLKFPHHDNEIAQSEAYFNKEENNQWVNYFMHTGHLHIEGLKMAKSLKNFISIKNLIQRFSSRVLRLIFTKQNYDSIMDYSENTLEEYKIKDKKFSEFFITINAILLQFNINISLKWEKKEFVLNEFFQEKQALIHKHFQNNFNIPKVIGEIEEIIRQVNIYLKEKPYIYPLLLSISNYVKYIFYCIGICYDNNNNMQQQEDIFVLLINEISSFRDNVRGSGQDFVKIQELSQNYQDKLNKFASKKNINDNTSQAFEIATYFYESVLKSAQEQQHKNILYVCDTVRDEKLIHLGVRIDDGKPGEQSLWKFDDKEILLKEKEEKQLKQAQQQEALKKKEQEKIKQMSVNPSDMFRNDIKYKNYQFNDKGIPTHDDKGQVLKDKAVQSFQKKWDAQNILQNFEIIINKNINLIMEYLGDISLFQYVKQNKKISKNEAITFFLQILDCLYYLHSNNIYHRDIKLQNILLDKDKNIKIIDFGFSIISKEKLKTVCGTLSYMAPELIEQKDYYGQNADLWASGVVFYTLLCGNFPFKGIDDKSLIKQIHAQNIKYDPTIINEEGQQFFNKILNINPNNRLSIQQVIFIKHYFITQNKKRLEIILLLNKNERKKFYCKQIKNTNQKKYIVQQIHIHQFIDCFIKNQLKNIIKKHLIFRKMYNQLLQFVQFLQYYIILIFNQNINLQYLNYV
;
A
#
# COMPACT_ATOMS: atom_id res chain seq x y z
N MET A 1 0.44 28.16 -29.37
CA MET A 1 0.76 27.00 -30.25
C MET A 1 1.68 27.39 -31.41
N MET A 2 1.29 28.30 -32.32
CA MET A 2 2.13 28.68 -33.48
C MET A 2 3.52 29.25 -33.11
N TYR A 3 3.62 30.06 -32.05
CA TYR A 3 4.89 30.56 -31.53
C TYR A 3 5.83 29.44 -31.01
N PHE A 4 5.25 28.40 -30.40
CA PHE A 4 5.99 27.24 -29.88
C PHE A 4 6.47 26.32 -31.00
N SER A 5 5.63 26.10 -32.02
CA SER A 5 6.03 25.38 -33.25
C SER A 5 7.18 26.10 -33.95
N ALA A 6 7.11 27.43 -34.09
CA ALA A 6 8.15 28.24 -34.67
C ALA A 6 9.47 28.18 -33.86
N LYS A 7 9.42 28.27 -32.53
CA LYS A 7 10.61 28.15 -31.66
C LYS A 7 11.22 26.74 -31.65
N ILE A 8 10.41 25.69 -31.70
CA ILE A 8 10.89 24.30 -31.81
C ILE A 8 11.56 24.07 -33.17
N GLN A 9 10.95 24.57 -34.26
CA GLN A 9 11.60 24.59 -35.57
C GLN A 9 12.93 25.33 -35.52
N GLN A 10 12.96 26.53 -34.93
CA GLN A 10 14.19 27.33 -34.81
C GLN A 10 15.29 26.58 -34.04
N ILE A 11 14.94 25.84 -32.97
CA ILE A 11 15.87 25.00 -32.19
C ILE A 11 16.34 23.78 -33.01
N GLN A 12 15.46 23.17 -33.81
CA GLN A 12 15.83 22.07 -34.70
C GLN A 12 16.75 22.55 -35.83
N THR A 13 16.49 23.73 -36.40
CA THR A 13 17.35 24.38 -37.40
C THR A 13 18.72 24.71 -36.81
N ILE A 14 18.76 25.25 -35.58
CA ILE A 14 20.03 25.51 -34.86
C ILE A 14 20.78 24.20 -34.58
N LYS A 15 20.10 23.12 -34.15
CA LYS A 15 20.74 21.80 -33.95
C LYS A 15 21.31 21.23 -35.25
N GLN A 16 20.60 21.36 -36.37
CA GLN A 16 21.08 20.92 -37.70
C GLN A 16 22.28 21.75 -38.15
N GLN A 17 22.24 23.08 -38.01
CA GLN A 17 23.37 23.97 -38.31
C GLN A 17 24.59 23.66 -37.43
N THR A 18 24.38 23.28 -36.16
CA THR A 18 25.46 22.90 -35.23
C THR A 18 26.08 21.55 -35.61
N ALA A 19 25.27 20.58 -36.03
CA ALA A 19 25.75 19.28 -36.52
C ALA A 19 26.55 19.44 -37.83
N GLN A 20 26.15 20.38 -38.68
CA GLN A 20 26.84 20.69 -39.93
C GLN A 20 28.16 21.44 -39.69
N MET A 21 28.20 22.38 -38.73
CA MET A 21 29.45 23.00 -38.27
C MET A 21 30.43 22.01 -37.62
N ASN A 22 29.93 21.01 -36.88
CA ASN A 22 30.77 19.96 -36.30
C ASN A 22 31.31 18.98 -37.35
N LYS A 23 30.55 18.68 -38.41
CA LYS A 23 31.05 17.94 -39.59
C LYS A 23 32.13 18.73 -40.33
N ASN A 24 31.96 20.04 -40.49
CA ASN A 24 32.94 20.93 -41.11
C ASN A 24 34.19 21.17 -40.25
N LYS A 25 34.15 20.89 -38.94
CA LYS A 25 35.32 20.92 -38.05
C LYS A 25 36.30 19.75 -38.31
N ILE A 26 35.79 18.62 -38.81
CA ILE A 26 36.62 17.43 -39.09
C ILE A 26 37.44 17.61 -40.38
N SER A 27 37.00 18.47 -41.31
CA SER A 27 37.71 18.75 -42.56
C SER A 27 38.71 19.93 -42.51
N LEU A 28 38.78 20.66 -41.40
CA LEU A 28 39.53 21.93 -41.30
C LEU A 28 40.86 21.84 -40.51
N ASN A 29 41.31 20.63 -40.18
CA ASN A 29 42.61 20.40 -39.51
C ASN A 29 43.85 20.62 -40.41
N SER A 30 43.70 21.23 -41.60
CA SER A 30 44.79 21.39 -42.57
C SER A 30 45.16 22.83 -42.96
N LEU A 31 44.73 23.88 -42.24
CA LEU A 31 45.15 25.26 -42.57
C LEU A 31 45.50 26.10 -41.33
N VAL A 32 46.77 26.50 -41.28
CA VAL A 32 47.45 27.35 -40.29
C VAL A 32 47.05 28.83 -40.45
N ASN A 33 46.77 29.54 -39.34
CA ASN A 33 47.30 30.88 -39.01
C ASN A 33 46.62 31.52 -37.77
N GLY A 34 47.45 31.93 -36.80
CA GLY A 34 47.11 32.31 -35.43
C GLY A 34 46.33 33.62 -35.19
N LYS A 35 45.63 34.19 -36.19
CA LYS A 35 44.76 35.36 -35.99
C LYS A 35 43.25 35.04 -35.99
N GLN A 36 42.81 33.94 -36.61
CA GLN A 36 41.39 33.53 -36.61
C GLN A 36 40.95 32.77 -35.34
N THR A 37 41.89 32.28 -34.55
CA THR A 37 41.60 31.50 -33.34
C THR A 37 41.01 32.37 -32.22
N ILE A 38 41.45 33.64 -32.11
CA ILE A 38 40.99 34.58 -31.06
C ILE A 38 39.53 35.00 -31.30
N GLY A 39 39.18 35.37 -32.54
CA GLY A 39 37.79 35.68 -32.91
C GLY A 39 36.83 34.50 -32.76
N ARG A 40 37.31 33.26 -33.01
CA ARG A 40 36.53 32.03 -32.79
C ARG A 40 36.34 31.70 -31.31
N ILE A 41 37.29 32.03 -30.44
CA ILE A 41 37.16 31.81 -28.98
C ILE A 41 36.16 32.81 -28.38
N CYS A 42 36.24 34.09 -28.74
CA CYS A 42 35.28 35.12 -28.31
C CYS A 42 33.86 34.82 -28.80
N ASN A 43 33.69 34.42 -30.07
CA ASN A 43 32.39 33.99 -30.59
C ASN A 43 31.86 32.74 -29.88
N ASN A 44 32.72 31.78 -29.52
CA ASN A 44 32.31 30.61 -28.74
C ASN A 44 31.89 30.99 -27.31
N GLN A 45 32.57 31.93 -26.64
CA GLN A 45 32.16 32.42 -25.32
C GLN A 45 30.84 33.20 -25.37
N MET A 46 30.63 34.05 -26.39
CA MET A 46 29.34 34.71 -26.61
C MET A 46 28.22 33.71 -26.91
N LEU A 47 28.47 32.68 -27.73
CA LEU A 47 27.51 31.60 -27.97
C LEU A 47 27.20 30.79 -26.70
N ILE A 48 28.20 30.55 -25.83
CA ILE A 48 27.99 29.89 -24.54
C ILE A 48 27.13 30.76 -23.63
N LYS A 49 27.38 32.08 -23.57
CA LYS A 49 26.55 33.03 -22.81
C LYS A 49 25.12 33.09 -23.36
N GLN A 50 24.93 33.17 -24.68
CA GLN A 50 23.60 33.13 -25.30
C GLN A 50 22.86 31.81 -25.02
N LYS A 51 23.56 30.67 -25.07
CA LYS A 51 22.99 29.37 -24.66
C LYS A 51 22.61 29.35 -23.19
N LEU A 52 23.44 29.90 -22.31
CA LEU A 52 23.12 30.00 -20.88
C LEU A 52 21.90 30.90 -20.64
N ILE A 53 21.81 32.03 -21.33
CA ILE A 53 20.66 32.94 -21.25
C ILE A 53 19.39 32.23 -21.69
N ILE A 54 19.41 31.51 -22.82
CA ILE A 54 18.24 30.74 -23.28
C ILE A 54 17.90 29.63 -22.27
N ILE A 55 18.88 28.94 -21.71
CA ILE A 55 18.68 27.90 -20.70
C ILE A 55 18.13 28.50 -19.40
N ILE A 56 18.61 29.66 -18.95
CA ILE A 56 18.10 30.37 -17.76
C ILE A 56 16.66 30.79 -18.01
N HIS A 57 16.35 31.41 -19.15
CA HIS A 57 14.97 31.76 -19.50
C HIS A 57 14.08 30.52 -19.60
N TYR A 58 14.57 29.43 -20.18
CA TYR A 58 13.83 28.19 -20.28
C TYR A 58 13.61 27.54 -18.91
N ILE A 59 14.63 27.50 -18.04
CA ILE A 59 14.56 26.97 -16.68
C ILE A 59 13.62 27.83 -15.83
N ILE A 60 13.78 29.16 -15.84
CA ILE A 60 12.86 30.11 -15.20
C ILE A 60 11.45 29.83 -15.69
N PHE A 61 11.19 29.87 -17.00
CA PHE A 61 9.87 29.60 -17.58
C PHE A 61 9.29 28.22 -17.19
N TYR A 62 10.11 27.17 -17.08
CA TYR A 62 9.66 25.81 -16.72
C TYR A 62 9.42 25.61 -15.21
N ILE A 63 10.22 26.25 -14.35
CA ILE A 63 10.00 26.27 -12.88
C ILE A 63 8.80 27.17 -12.54
N LEU A 64 8.53 28.14 -13.40
CA LEU A 64 7.72 29.29 -13.10
C LEU A 64 6.72 29.50 -14.25
N TYR A 65 5.78 28.57 -14.44
CA TYR A 65 4.69 28.68 -15.43
C TYR A 65 3.86 29.98 -15.27
N VAL A 66 4.07 30.69 -14.16
CA VAL A 66 3.51 32.00 -13.79
C VAL A 66 4.65 32.94 -13.35
N TYR A 67 5.72 33.07 -14.14
CA TYR A 67 6.65 34.20 -14.00
C TYR A 67 6.15 35.32 -14.88
N ILE A 68 5.98 36.51 -14.30
CA ILE A 68 5.83 37.72 -15.10
C ILE A 68 7.20 38.01 -15.69
N GLN A 69 7.30 38.10 -17.01
CA GLN A 69 8.56 38.51 -17.63
C GLN A 69 8.85 39.96 -17.22
N PRO A 70 10.10 40.30 -16.89
CA PRO A 70 10.46 41.69 -16.68
C PRO A 70 10.19 42.49 -17.96
N ASP A 71 9.71 43.72 -17.81
CA ASP A 71 9.37 44.60 -18.95
C ASP A 71 10.60 44.94 -19.80
N ALA A 72 11.78 44.98 -19.19
CA ALA A 72 13.06 45.17 -19.86
C ALA A 72 14.08 44.13 -19.40
N ILE A 73 14.80 43.55 -20.35
CA ILE A 73 15.96 42.68 -20.09
C ILE A 73 17.16 43.29 -20.80
N VAL A 74 18.14 43.69 -20.01
CA VAL A 74 19.34 44.36 -20.51
C VAL A 74 20.58 43.51 -20.37
N ARG A 75 21.53 43.76 -21.27
CA ARG A 75 22.81 43.06 -21.31
C ARG A 75 23.92 44.08 -21.32
N VAL A 76 24.86 43.92 -20.40
CA VAL A 76 26.04 44.79 -20.26
C VAL A 76 26.76 45.03 -21.57
N SER A 77 26.90 44.00 -22.41
CA SER A 77 27.58 44.09 -23.72
C SER A 77 26.93 45.07 -24.69
N GLU A 78 25.66 45.42 -24.47
CA GLU A 78 24.87 46.34 -25.30
C GLU A 78 24.89 47.79 -24.74
N TYR A 79 25.40 47.99 -23.51
CA TYR A 79 25.41 49.28 -22.79
C TYR A 79 26.84 49.81 -22.53
N ILE A 80 27.84 49.30 -23.26
CA ILE A 80 29.25 49.70 -23.05
C ILE A 80 29.48 51.20 -23.28
N PRO A 81 28.95 51.84 -24.35
CA PRO A 81 29.10 53.28 -24.54
C PRO A 81 28.54 54.11 -23.38
N GLU A 82 27.36 53.72 -22.88
CA GLU A 82 26.68 54.35 -21.75
C GLU A 82 27.51 54.20 -20.48
N ILE A 83 28.06 53.00 -20.23
CA ILE A 83 28.93 52.76 -19.08
C ILE A 83 30.17 53.65 -19.13
N ILE A 84 30.82 53.76 -20.30
CA ILE A 84 31.99 54.64 -20.47
C ILE A 84 31.61 56.10 -20.18
N ASN A 85 30.46 56.56 -20.68
CA ASN A 85 29.98 57.92 -20.42
C ASN A 85 29.65 58.14 -18.93
N TYR A 86 29.09 57.12 -18.28
CA TYR A 86 28.80 57.13 -16.85
C TYR A 86 30.07 57.30 -16.02
N ILE A 87 31.11 56.54 -16.33
CA ILE A 87 32.41 56.62 -15.67
C ILE A 87 33.06 58.00 -15.91
N LYS A 88 33.00 58.54 -17.13
CA LYS A 88 33.53 59.89 -17.43
C LYS A 88 32.90 60.94 -16.52
N LYS A 89 31.58 60.93 -16.35
CA LYS A 89 30.87 61.87 -15.47
C LYS A 89 31.27 61.71 -14.00
N ILE A 90 31.48 60.50 -13.51
CA ILE A 90 31.98 60.27 -12.14
C ILE A 90 33.40 60.87 -11.97
N ILE A 91 34.26 60.75 -13.00
CA ILE A 91 35.58 61.39 -13.01
C ILE A 91 35.45 62.92 -13.03
N GLU A 92 34.59 63.47 -13.87
CA GLU A 92 34.30 64.92 -13.97
C GLU A 92 33.81 65.49 -12.62
N ASN A 93 32.98 64.74 -11.90
CA ASN A 93 32.51 65.08 -10.55
C ASN A 93 33.58 64.88 -9.46
N GLY A 94 34.76 64.34 -9.80
CA GLY A 94 35.90 64.21 -8.88
C GLY A 94 35.88 62.98 -7.98
N PHE A 95 35.02 62.00 -8.24
CA PHE A 95 34.86 60.79 -7.42
C PHE A 95 35.57 59.55 -7.98
N ALA A 96 36.21 59.64 -9.14
CA ALA A 96 36.98 58.55 -9.72
C ALA A 96 38.33 59.04 -10.28
N TYR A 97 39.28 58.12 -10.43
CA TYR A 97 40.61 58.40 -10.98
C TYR A 97 41.12 57.25 -11.84
N GLU A 98 41.92 57.60 -12.85
CA GLU A 98 42.63 56.63 -13.69
C GLU A 98 43.95 56.21 -13.02
N SER A 99 44.29 54.92 -13.14
CA SER A 99 45.57 54.33 -12.72
C SER A 99 45.85 53.11 -13.62
N ASN A 100 46.99 53.08 -14.31
CA ASN A 100 47.42 51.98 -15.19
C ASN A 100 46.33 51.46 -16.16
N GLN A 101 45.69 52.35 -16.93
CA GLN A 101 44.62 51.99 -17.89
C GLN A 101 43.35 51.40 -17.25
N SER A 102 43.25 51.46 -15.92
CA SER A 102 42.06 51.12 -15.14
C SER A 102 41.51 52.38 -14.48
N VAL A 103 40.23 52.37 -14.14
CA VAL A 103 39.57 53.49 -13.44
C VAL A 103 39.01 52.97 -12.12
N TYR A 104 39.32 53.66 -11.03
CA TYR A 104 38.91 53.31 -9.67
C TYR A 104 38.02 54.40 -9.08
N PHE A 105 37.04 53.98 -8.28
CA PHE A 105 36.20 54.87 -7.49
C PHE A 105 36.94 55.25 -6.20
N ASN A 106 36.95 56.54 -5.87
CA ASN A 106 37.61 57.08 -4.68
C ASN A 106 36.63 57.14 -3.49
N VAL A 107 36.64 56.09 -2.69
CA VAL A 107 35.70 55.94 -1.56
C VAL A 107 35.92 57.01 -0.49
N GLU A 108 37.18 57.35 -0.21
CA GLU A 108 37.52 58.36 0.80
C GLU A 108 37.03 59.75 0.40
N LYS A 109 37.17 60.12 -0.88
CA LYS A 109 36.67 61.40 -1.37
C LYS A 109 35.15 61.49 -1.32
N PHE A 110 34.46 60.42 -1.70
CA PHE A 110 33.00 60.35 -1.62
C PHE A 110 32.52 60.47 -0.17
N HIS A 111 33.14 59.75 0.77
CA HIS A 111 32.76 59.79 2.19
C HIS A 111 33.04 61.13 2.88
N CYS A 112 34.05 61.89 2.42
CA CYS A 112 34.39 63.22 2.96
C CYS A 112 33.55 64.37 2.37
N THR A 113 32.64 64.10 1.43
CA THR A 113 31.82 65.13 0.77
C THR A 113 30.48 65.29 1.49
N GLN A 114 30.02 66.54 1.66
CA GLN A 114 28.79 66.85 2.39
C GLN A 114 27.59 66.12 1.75
N ASN A 115 26.75 65.47 2.57
CA ASN A 115 25.59 64.65 2.16
C ASN A 115 25.89 63.33 1.43
N GLN A 116 27.13 62.85 1.45
CA GLN A 116 27.52 61.56 0.84
C GLN A 116 28.15 60.64 1.87
N CYS A 117 27.67 59.39 1.93
CA CYS A 117 28.18 58.38 2.86
C CYS A 117 28.30 57.05 2.13
N TYR A 118 29.51 56.50 2.09
CA TYR A 118 29.74 55.14 1.60
C TYR A 118 29.18 54.09 2.57
N ALA A 119 28.73 52.96 2.00
CA ALA A 119 28.15 51.82 2.70
C ALA A 119 26.92 52.14 3.57
N LYS A 120 25.90 52.75 2.95
CA LYS A 120 24.65 53.11 3.63
C LYS A 120 23.85 51.88 4.08
N LEU A 121 23.96 50.76 3.37
CA LEU A 121 23.19 49.54 3.65
C LEU A 121 23.86 48.66 4.70
N GLU A 122 25.19 48.50 4.65
CA GLU A 122 25.94 47.69 5.61
C GLU A 122 27.18 48.42 6.19
N PRO A 123 27.00 49.48 7.01
CA PRO A 123 28.10 50.31 7.51
C PRO A 123 29.19 49.52 8.26
N GLN A 124 28.81 48.46 8.97
CA GLN A 124 29.72 47.60 9.72
C GLN A 124 30.69 46.78 8.84
N SER A 125 30.36 46.58 7.56
CA SER A 125 31.14 45.73 6.65
C SER A 125 32.21 46.49 5.86
N VAL A 126 32.29 47.82 5.99
CA VAL A 126 33.24 48.70 5.26
C VAL A 126 34.71 48.29 5.43
N ASN A 127 35.07 47.72 6.58
CA ASN A 127 36.44 47.29 6.87
C ASN A 127 36.64 45.77 6.72
N ASN A 128 35.64 45.04 6.22
CA ASN A 128 35.73 43.59 6.04
C ASN A 128 36.46 43.26 4.73
N LYS A 129 37.76 42.97 4.84
CA LYS A 129 38.64 42.65 3.70
C LYS A 129 38.11 41.52 2.82
N GLN A 130 37.55 40.47 3.42
CA GLN A 130 37.04 39.33 2.65
C GLN A 130 35.87 39.73 1.75
N LYS A 131 34.94 40.55 2.27
CA LYS A 131 33.79 41.02 1.48
C LYS A 131 34.21 42.01 0.39
N LEU A 132 35.19 42.87 0.67
CA LEU A 132 35.77 43.78 -0.33
C LEU A 132 36.44 43.00 -1.47
N ASP A 133 37.26 42.01 -1.14
CA ASP A 133 37.92 41.13 -2.11
C ASP A 133 36.90 40.38 -2.99
N ASP A 134 35.80 39.90 -2.41
CA ASP A 134 34.72 39.22 -3.14
C ASP A 134 34.03 40.17 -4.16
N GLY A 135 33.91 41.46 -3.84
CA GLY A 135 33.37 42.50 -4.73
C GLY A 135 34.22 42.76 -5.98
N GLU A 136 35.52 42.50 -5.93
CA GLU A 136 36.41 42.71 -7.08
C GLU A 136 36.33 41.59 -8.12
N GLY A 137 35.71 40.47 -7.75
CA GLY A 137 35.51 39.30 -8.60
C GLY A 137 36.78 38.44 -8.75
N LYS A 138 36.57 37.17 -9.12
CA LYS A 138 37.63 36.12 -9.17
C LYS A 138 38.79 36.38 -10.13
N LEU A 139 38.66 37.36 -11.03
CA LEU A 139 39.69 37.77 -11.98
C LEU A 139 40.48 38.99 -11.51
N GLY A 140 40.17 39.53 -10.32
CA GLY A 140 40.86 40.66 -9.71
C GLY A 140 42.35 40.36 -9.50
N VAL A 141 43.20 41.27 -9.94
CA VAL A 141 44.64 41.24 -9.63
C VAL A 141 44.80 41.80 -8.22
N LYS A 142 45.44 41.06 -7.32
CA LYS A 142 45.83 41.54 -5.98
C LYS A 142 47.04 42.47 -6.06
N ASN A 143 46.96 43.51 -6.90
CA ASN A 143 47.99 44.54 -6.98
C ASN A 143 47.49 45.77 -6.22
N ASP A 144 47.64 45.74 -4.89
CA ASP A 144 47.29 46.85 -3.98
C ASP A 144 48.00 48.16 -4.33
N SER A 145 49.06 48.12 -5.14
CA SER A 145 49.87 49.28 -5.54
C SER A 145 49.16 50.25 -6.50
N GLU A 146 48.07 49.85 -7.17
CA GLU A 146 47.38 50.70 -8.15
C GLU A 146 46.30 51.60 -7.55
N LYS A 147 45.85 51.27 -6.33
CA LYS A 147 44.76 51.96 -5.63
C LYS A 147 45.31 52.94 -4.61
N ARG A 148 44.62 54.07 -4.44
CA ARG A 148 44.90 55.05 -3.38
C ARG A 148 44.46 54.54 -2.02
N SER A 149 43.36 53.81 -1.95
CA SER A 149 42.86 53.16 -0.74
C SER A 149 42.46 51.71 -1.00
N GLN A 150 42.59 50.84 -0.01
CA GLN A 150 42.13 49.44 -0.11
C GLN A 150 40.60 49.33 -0.27
N LYS A 151 39.86 50.39 0.07
CA LYS A 151 38.40 50.45 -0.08
C LYS A 151 37.97 50.78 -1.52
N ASP A 152 38.89 51.27 -2.35
CA ASP A 152 38.59 51.68 -3.71
C ASP A 152 38.30 50.45 -4.59
N PHE A 153 37.21 50.54 -5.35
CA PHE A 153 36.78 49.48 -6.28
C PHE A 153 36.86 49.97 -7.73
N ALA A 154 37.09 49.04 -8.66
CA ALA A 154 37.26 49.39 -10.06
C ALA A 154 35.93 49.66 -10.76
N LEU A 155 35.86 50.78 -11.49
CA LEU A 155 34.81 51.11 -12.44
C LEU A 155 35.14 50.55 -13.83
N TRP A 156 36.41 50.62 -14.24
CA TRP A 156 36.93 50.05 -15.48
C TRP A 156 38.22 49.29 -15.21
N LYS A 157 38.38 48.10 -15.77
CA LYS A 157 39.57 47.26 -15.61
C LYS A 157 40.25 47.05 -16.95
N ALA A 158 41.55 47.32 -17.02
CA ALA A 158 42.36 46.92 -18.16
C ALA A 158 42.28 45.39 -18.37
N SER A 159 42.08 44.95 -19.61
CA SER A 159 41.91 43.53 -19.92
C SER A 159 43.26 42.84 -20.13
N LYS A 160 43.40 41.60 -19.62
CA LYS A 160 44.58 40.78 -19.86
C LYS A 160 44.51 40.12 -21.26
N PRO A 161 45.65 39.67 -21.82
CA PRO A 161 45.66 38.91 -23.06
C PRO A 161 44.70 37.70 -22.99
N ASN A 162 43.82 37.57 -24.00
CA ASN A 162 42.77 36.55 -24.13
C ASN A 162 41.49 36.75 -23.28
N GLU A 163 41.33 37.89 -22.60
CA GLU A 163 40.06 38.27 -21.99
C GLU A 163 39.21 39.13 -22.96
N PRO A 164 37.87 39.18 -22.82
CA PRO A 164 37.04 40.11 -23.57
C PRO A 164 37.46 41.57 -23.28
N GLU A 165 37.53 42.38 -24.32
CA GLU A 165 37.96 43.78 -24.24
C GLU A 165 37.09 44.69 -25.13
N TRP A 166 36.95 45.93 -24.70
CA TRP A 166 36.30 47.02 -25.41
C TRP A 166 37.22 48.25 -25.39
N ASP A 167 37.13 49.06 -26.45
CA ASP A 167 37.86 50.32 -26.53
C ASP A 167 37.24 51.35 -25.58
N SER A 168 38.09 52.09 -24.86
CA SER A 168 37.69 53.16 -23.96
C SER A 168 38.72 54.29 -23.95
N PRO A 169 38.39 55.48 -23.41
CA PRO A 169 39.33 56.59 -23.28
C PRO A 169 40.59 56.26 -22.47
N TRP A 170 40.50 55.25 -21.58
CA TRP A 170 41.58 54.83 -20.69
C TRP A 170 42.34 53.60 -21.22
N GLY A 171 42.10 53.23 -22.49
CA GLY A 171 42.67 52.02 -23.11
C GLY A 171 41.69 50.86 -23.17
N LYS A 172 42.19 49.70 -23.60
CA LYS A 172 41.36 48.50 -23.79
C LYS A 172 41.08 47.81 -22.47
N GLY A 173 39.79 47.57 -22.20
CA GLY A 173 39.40 46.97 -20.93
C GLY A 173 37.96 46.48 -20.91
N ARG A 174 37.43 46.36 -19.71
CA ARG A 174 36.06 45.91 -19.44
C ARG A 174 35.48 46.66 -18.24
N PRO A 175 34.14 46.75 -18.13
CA PRO A 175 33.50 47.32 -16.96
C PRO A 175 33.80 46.51 -15.69
N GLY A 176 33.83 47.20 -14.55
CA GLY A 176 33.77 46.58 -13.24
C GLY A 176 32.36 46.04 -12.95
N TRP A 177 32.24 45.01 -12.12
CA TRP A 177 30.97 44.33 -11.87
C TRP A 177 29.84 45.27 -11.40
N HIS A 178 30.17 46.27 -10.58
CA HIS A 178 29.19 47.18 -9.98
C HIS A 178 28.67 48.26 -10.94
N ILE A 179 29.53 48.80 -11.81
CA ILE A 179 29.16 49.93 -12.70
C ILE A 179 28.14 49.54 -13.77
N GLU A 180 28.08 48.24 -14.07
CA GLU A 180 27.12 47.62 -14.97
C GLU A 180 25.68 47.93 -14.51
N CYS A 181 25.35 47.55 -13.28
CA CYS A 181 24.00 47.69 -12.72
C CYS A 181 23.62 49.17 -12.55
N SER A 182 24.51 49.99 -11.98
CA SER A 182 24.31 51.43 -11.78
C SER A 182 23.94 52.16 -13.07
N THR A 183 24.68 51.88 -14.14
CA THR A 183 24.45 52.52 -15.44
C THR A 183 23.14 52.03 -16.05
N MET A 184 22.96 50.72 -16.20
CA MET A 184 21.79 50.15 -16.88
C MET A 184 20.49 50.49 -16.14
N ALA A 185 20.47 50.43 -14.81
CA ALA A 185 19.30 50.78 -14.01
C ALA A 185 18.94 52.26 -14.16
N SER A 186 19.95 53.16 -14.11
CA SER A 186 19.74 54.59 -14.28
C SER A 186 19.26 54.97 -15.68
N GLU A 187 19.73 54.30 -16.73
CA GLU A 187 19.32 54.62 -18.11
C GLU A 187 17.89 54.15 -18.43
N ILE A 188 17.45 53.03 -17.86
CA ILE A 188 16.09 52.51 -18.12
C ILE A 188 15.06 53.18 -17.22
N LEU A 189 15.36 53.30 -15.92
CA LEU A 189 14.39 53.69 -14.88
C LEU A 189 14.55 55.16 -14.46
N GLY A 190 15.65 55.81 -14.82
CA GLY A 190 15.94 57.19 -14.44
C GLY A 190 16.44 57.32 -13.00
N TYR A 191 16.12 58.45 -12.38
CA TYR A 191 16.52 58.81 -11.01
C TYR A 191 15.44 59.64 -10.31
N PRO A 192 15.09 59.34 -9.05
CA PRO A 192 15.52 58.20 -8.24
C PRO A 192 14.76 56.91 -8.60
N LEU A 193 15.24 55.75 -8.12
CA LEU A 193 14.53 54.48 -8.19
C LEU A 193 13.64 54.28 -6.96
N ASP A 194 12.45 53.71 -7.16
CA ASP A 194 11.58 53.34 -6.04
C ASP A 194 12.09 52.11 -5.30
N ILE A 195 12.27 50.99 -6.01
CA ILE A 195 12.65 49.70 -5.44
C ILE A 195 13.83 49.11 -6.21
N HIS A 196 14.86 48.68 -5.47
CA HIS A 196 15.97 47.90 -6.00
C HIS A 196 16.11 46.58 -5.23
N MET A 197 16.21 45.45 -5.94
CA MET A 197 16.13 44.12 -5.35
C MET A 197 17.37 43.28 -5.63
N GLY A 198 17.73 42.38 -4.71
CA GLY A 198 18.83 41.42 -4.93
C GLY A 198 18.92 40.37 -3.83
N GLY A 199 19.88 39.46 -3.93
CA GLY A 199 20.21 38.55 -2.82
C GLY A 199 20.87 39.30 -1.66
N GLU A 200 20.74 38.80 -0.43
CA GLU A 200 21.40 39.38 0.74
C GLU A 200 22.94 39.49 0.60
N ASP A 201 23.56 38.62 -0.18
CA ASP A 201 24.98 38.69 -0.55
C ASP A 201 25.34 39.89 -1.43
N LEU A 202 24.38 40.46 -2.16
CA LEU A 202 24.60 41.65 -2.96
C LEU A 202 24.51 42.94 -2.13
N LYS A 203 24.04 42.87 -0.89
CA LYS A 203 23.91 44.04 -0.02
C LYS A 203 25.25 44.78 0.11
N PHE A 204 26.33 44.05 0.40
CA PHE A 204 27.68 44.58 0.41
C PHE A 204 28.67 43.59 -0.21
N PRO A 205 29.60 44.05 -1.07
CA PRO A 205 29.79 45.45 -1.46
C PRO A 205 28.93 45.88 -2.66
N HIS A 206 28.15 44.99 -3.28
CA HIS A 206 27.56 45.25 -4.60
C HIS A 206 26.59 46.45 -4.63
N HIS A 207 25.47 46.40 -3.91
CA HIS A 207 24.50 47.49 -3.89
C HIS A 207 25.05 48.76 -3.21
N ASP A 208 25.89 48.63 -2.18
CA ASP A 208 26.55 49.80 -1.57
C ASP A 208 27.48 50.52 -2.56
N ASN A 209 28.15 49.78 -3.44
CA ASN A 209 28.93 50.36 -4.55
C ASN A 209 28.04 50.98 -5.62
N GLU A 210 26.88 50.37 -5.93
CA GLU A 210 25.92 50.95 -6.87
C GLU A 210 25.38 52.29 -6.38
N ILE A 211 24.99 52.37 -5.09
CA ILE A 211 24.58 53.62 -4.45
C ILE A 211 25.69 54.66 -4.60
N ALA A 212 26.93 54.32 -4.21
CA ALA A 212 28.04 55.27 -4.27
C ALA A 212 28.30 55.76 -5.70
N GLN A 213 28.26 54.87 -6.71
CA GLN A 213 28.45 55.23 -8.11
C GLN A 213 27.34 56.12 -8.64
N SER A 214 26.08 55.79 -8.36
CA SER A 214 24.94 56.55 -8.86
C SER A 214 24.82 57.90 -8.19
N GLU A 215 25.01 57.98 -6.89
CA GLU A 215 25.01 59.25 -6.17
C GLU A 215 26.20 60.15 -6.58
N ALA A 216 27.37 59.56 -6.88
CA ALA A 216 28.50 60.29 -7.43
C ALA A 216 28.29 60.73 -8.89
N TYR A 217 27.53 59.98 -9.68
CA TYR A 217 27.20 60.33 -11.06
C TYR A 217 26.21 61.48 -11.14
N PHE A 218 25.11 61.42 -10.38
CA PHE A 218 24.09 62.47 -10.38
C PHE A 218 24.50 63.71 -9.58
N ASN A 219 25.28 63.52 -8.49
CA ASN A 219 25.89 64.56 -7.67
C ASN A 219 24.97 65.76 -7.38
N LYS A 220 23.73 65.50 -6.95
CA LYS A 220 22.76 66.55 -6.65
C LYS A 220 23.05 67.19 -5.29
N GLU A 221 23.00 68.52 -5.22
CA GLU A 221 23.19 69.28 -3.97
C GLU A 221 22.05 69.02 -2.98
N GLU A 222 20.81 68.92 -3.48
CA GLU A 222 19.61 68.59 -2.69
C GLU A 222 19.06 67.21 -3.08
N ASN A 223 18.80 66.39 -2.06
CA ASN A 223 18.23 65.04 -2.18
C ASN A 223 18.98 64.13 -3.17
N ASN A 224 20.21 63.75 -2.81
CA ASN A 224 21.06 62.86 -3.60
C ASN A 224 20.75 61.35 -3.38
N GLN A 225 19.56 60.98 -2.92
CA GLN A 225 19.18 59.58 -2.68
C GLN A 225 18.88 58.84 -3.98
N TRP A 226 19.67 57.81 -4.32
CA TRP A 226 19.45 57.04 -5.56
C TRP A 226 18.25 56.10 -5.52
N VAL A 227 18.03 55.39 -4.41
CA VAL A 227 16.95 54.40 -4.26
C VAL A 227 16.19 54.63 -2.95
N ASN A 228 14.86 54.54 -3.00
CA ASN A 228 14.00 54.68 -1.82
C ASN A 228 13.92 53.42 -0.96
N TYR A 229 13.77 52.25 -1.58
CA TYR A 229 13.64 50.96 -0.88
C TYR A 229 14.55 49.89 -1.48
N PHE A 230 15.42 49.32 -0.66
CA PHE A 230 16.16 48.10 -1.00
C PHE A 230 15.47 46.87 -0.43
N MET A 231 15.26 45.85 -1.26
CA MET A 231 14.70 44.57 -0.83
C MET A 231 15.70 43.43 -1.09
N HIS A 232 16.19 42.81 -0.02
CA HIS A 232 17.14 41.71 -0.10
C HIS A 232 16.49 40.37 0.23
N THR A 233 16.66 39.37 -0.63
CA THR A 233 16.17 38.01 -0.38
C THR A 233 17.17 37.21 0.45
N GLY A 234 16.69 36.51 1.46
CA GLY A 234 17.52 35.70 2.35
C GLY A 234 18.18 34.50 1.66
N HIS A 235 19.20 33.92 2.32
CA HIS A 235 19.96 32.81 1.77
C HIS A 235 19.20 31.46 1.80
N LEU A 236 19.39 30.67 0.74
CA LEU A 236 18.88 29.31 0.66
C LEU A 236 19.90 28.30 1.21
N HIS A 237 19.47 27.49 2.17
CA HIS A 237 20.23 26.44 2.84
C HIS A 237 19.62 25.06 2.54
N ILE A 238 20.49 24.04 2.46
CA ILE A 238 20.11 22.64 2.37
C ILE A 238 20.64 21.93 3.61
N GLU A 239 19.74 21.33 4.39
CA GLU A 239 20.07 20.59 5.62
C GLU A 239 20.96 21.43 6.57
N GLY A 240 20.64 22.72 6.71
CA GLY A 240 21.37 23.67 7.56
C GLY A 240 22.69 24.18 6.99
N LEU A 241 23.11 23.75 5.80
CA LEU A 241 24.33 24.23 5.14
C LEU A 241 24.01 25.23 4.02
N LYS A 242 24.72 26.35 3.99
CA LYS A 242 24.62 27.34 2.89
C LYS A 242 24.92 26.64 1.56
N MET A 243 24.07 26.85 0.57
CA MET A 243 24.38 26.34 -0.77
C MET A 243 25.55 27.10 -1.38
N ALA A 244 26.63 26.39 -1.69
CA ALA A 244 27.79 26.97 -2.34
C ALA A 244 28.44 26.00 -3.33
N LYS A 245 28.90 26.52 -4.47
CA LYS A 245 29.66 25.71 -5.45
C LYS A 245 30.91 25.08 -4.83
N SER A 246 31.54 25.77 -3.87
CA SER A 246 32.71 25.29 -3.12
C SER A 246 32.40 24.08 -2.24
N LEU A 247 31.19 24.02 -1.66
CA LEU A 247 30.74 22.94 -0.78
C LEU A 247 30.17 21.74 -1.56
N LYS A 248 30.08 21.82 -2.90
CA LYS A 248 29.49 20.81 -3.80
C LYS A 248 28.08 20.34 -3.39
N ASN A 249 27.39 21.09 -2.54
CA ASN A 249 26.05 20.80 -2.03
C ASN A 249 24.93 21.46 -2.85
N PHE A 250 25.23 22.01 -4.03
CA PHE A 250 24.22 22.69 -4.85
C PHE A 250 23.40 21.68 -5.65
N ILE A 251 22.07 21.82 -5.60
CA ILE A 251 21.15 21.07 -6.45
C ILE A 251 20.65 22.00 -7.55
N SER A 252 20.86 21.61 -8.82
CA SER A 252 20.33 22.40 -9.93
C SER A 252 18.81 22.28 -9.99
N ILE A 253 18.14 23.36 -10.40
CA ILE A 253 16.67 23.34 -10.46
C ILE A 253 16.16 22.33 -11.50
N LYS A 254 16.94 22.09 -12.56
CA LYS A 254 16.67 21.02 -13.54
C LYS A 254 16.54 19.65 -12.87
N ASN A 255 17.38 19.36 -11.88
CA ASN A 255 17.31 18.09 -11.13
C ASN A 255 16.13 18.07 -10.16
N LEU A 256 15.75 19.21 -9.57
CA LEU A 256 14.58 19.31 -8.68
C LEU A 256 13.26 19.09 -9.43
N ILE A 257 13.09 19.69 -10.61
CA ILE A 257 11.85 19.57 -11.41
C ILE A 257 11.63 18.13 -11.90
N GLN A 258 12.69 17.34 -12.05
CA GLN A 258 12.55 15.91 -12.40
C GLN A 258 11.86 15.10 -11.28
N ARG A 259 11.89 15.61 -10.04
CA ARG A 259 11.38 14.91 -8.85
C ARG A 259 10.12 15.57 -8.28
N PHE A 260 10.02 16.90 -8.38
CA PHE A 260 8.94 17.71 -7.81
C PHE A 260 8.35 18.64 -8.86
N SER A 261 7.04 18.91 -8.77
CA SER A 261 6.40 19.89 -9.66
C SER A 261 6.89 21.30 -9.36
N SER A 262 6.89 22.16 -10.38
CA SER A 262 7.13 23.60 -10.26
C SER A 262 6.25 24.25 -9.17
N ARG A 263 5.00 23.79 -9.07
CA ARG A 263 4.04 24.27 -8.08
C ARG A 263 4.46 23.95 -6.64
N VAL A 264 4.90 22.71 -6.39
CA VAL A 264 5.43 22.30 -5.07
C VAL A 264 6.67 23.12 -4.72
N LEU A 265 7.59 23.31 -5.67
CA LEU A 265 8.78 24.14 -5.45
C LEU A 265 8.43 25.59 -5.08
N ARG A 266 7.44 26.20 -5.77
CA ARG A 266 6.93 27.53 -5.43
C ARG A 266 6.29 27.58 -4.06
N LEU A 267 5.47 26.58 -3.73
CA LEU A 267 4.80 26.52 -2.44
C LEU A 267 5.81 26.44 -1.29
N ILE A 268 6.95 25.78 -1.46
CA ILE A 268 8.00 25.71 -0.43
C ILE A 268 8.60 27.10 -0.15
N PHE A 269 8.73 27.96 -1.16
CA PHE A 269 9.20 29.34 -0.96
C PHE A 269 8.22 30.20 -0.14
N THR A 270 6.97 29.76 0.05
CA THR A 270 6.00 30.42 0.93
C THR A 270 6.17 30.06 2.41
N LYS A 271 7.06 29.11 2.74
CA LYS A 271 7.31 28.65 4.11
C LYS A 271 7.83 29.76 5.03
N GLN A 272 8.60 30.68 4.47
CA GLN A 272 9.21 31.78 5.19
C GLN A 272 9.03 33.09 4.43
N ASN A 273 9.24 34.22 5.11
CA ASN A 273 9.31 35.51 4.45
C ASN A 273 10.51 35.56 3.50
N TYR A 274 10.40 36.37 2.45
CA TYR A 274 11.41 36.42 1.38
C TYR A 274 12.80 36.88 1.87
N ASP A 275 12.83 37.65 2.95
CA ASP A 275 14.03 38.24 3.59
C ASP A 275 14.70 37.30 4.61
N SER A 276 14.10 36.13 4.87
CA SER A 276 14.55 35.18 5.87
C SER A 276 15.39 34.04 5.29
N ILE A 277 16.23 33.43 6.13
CA ILE A 277 17.06 32.29 5.73
C ILE A 277 16.19 31.04 5.53
N MET A 278 15.99 30.66 4.27
CA MET A 278 15.20 29.51 3.93
C MET A 278 16.03 28.22 3.98
N ASP A 279 15.70 27.34 4.91
CA ASP A 279 16.25 25.98 4.97
C ASP A 279 15.22 24.97 4.47
N TYR A 280 15.65 24.10 3.56
CA TYR A 280 14.84 23.01 3.04
C TYR A 280 15.60 21.68 3.03
N SER A 281 14.82 20.63 3.15
CA SER A 281 15.27 19.24 3.14
C SER A 281 14.33 18.41 2.29
N GLU A 282 14.71 17.18 1.99
CA GLU A 282 13.84 16.23 1.28
C GLU A 282 12.51 16.00 2.04
N ASN A 283 12.55 15.98 3.38
CA ASN A 283 11.35 15.89 4.21
C ASN A 283 10.45 17.12 4.07
N THR A 284 11.04 18.31 3.99
CA THR A 284 10.27 19.55 3.76
C THR A 284 9.60 19.52 2.38
N LEU A 285 10.30 19.02 1.36
CA LEU A 285 9.74 18.88 0.01
C LEU A 285 8.53 17.94 -0.02
N GLU A 286 8.60 16.79 0.66
CA GLU A 286 7.47 15.84 0.76
C GLU A 286 6.30 16.41 1.58
N GLU A 287 6.57 17.15 2.66
CA GLU A 287 5.52 17.83 3.44
C GLU A 287 4.72 18.81 2.54
N TYR A 288 5.42 19.60 1.75
CA TYR A 288 4.79 20.61 0.88
C TYR A 288 4.11 19.98 -0.34
N LYS A 289 4.54 18.80 -0.77
CA LYS A 289 3.80 17.99 -1.76
C LYS A 289 2.45 17.53 -1.19
N ILE A 290 2.39 17.15 0.09
CA ILE A 290 1.11 16.83 0.75
C ILE A 290 0.23 18.09 0.86
N LYS A 291 0.80 19.25 1.18
CA LYS A 291 0.05 20.53 1.19
C LYS A 291 -0.50 20.88 -0.19
N ASP A 292 0.32 20.76 -1.24
CA ASP A 292 -0.11 21.01 -2.63
C ASP A 292 -1.28 20.11 -3.03
N LYS A 293 -1.25 18.83 -2.61
CA LYS A 293 -2.35 17.89 -2.84
C LYS A 293 -3.64 18.37 -2.16
N LYS A 294 -3.57 18.81 -0.89
CA LYS A 294 -4.74 19.34 -0.17
C LYS A 294 -5.36 20.56 -0.87
N PHE A 295 -4.52 21.48 -1.35
CA PHE A 295 -5.00 22.65 -2.10
C PHE A 295 -5.61 22.26 -3.44
N SER A 296 -5.00 21.32 -4.16
CA SER A 296 -5.56 20.77 -5.39
C SER A 296 -6.93 20.11 -5.16
N GLU A 297 -7.04 19.27 -4.12
CA GLU A 297 -8.28 18.59 -3.74
C GLU A 297 -9.41 19.56 -3.42
N PHE A 298 -9.12 20.71 -2.80
CA PHE A 298 -10.10 21.77 -2.55
C PHE A 298 -10.73 22.29 -3.85
N PHE A 299 -9.91 22.69 -4.83
CA PHE A 299 -10.40 23.19 -6.11
C PHE A 299 -11.13 22.12 -6.92
N ILE A 300 -10.59 20.89 -6.93
CA ILE A 300 -11.23 19.75 -7.60
C ILE A 300 -12.62 19.48 -7.00
N THR A 301 -12.75 19.55 -5.67
CA THR A 301 -14.01 19.32 -4.97
C THR A 301 -15.05 20.40 -5.29
N ILE A 302 -14.66 21.67 -5.29
CA ILE A 302 -15.59 22.76 -5.65
C ILE A 302 -15.99 22.65 -7.12
N ASN A 303 -15.06 22.35 -8.03
CA ASN A 303 -15.37 22.14 -9.44
C ASN A 303 -16.33 20.97 -9.65
N ALA A 304 -16.16 19.85 -8.94
CA ALA A 304 -17.08 18.72 -8.98
C ALA A 304 -18.50 19.12 -8.55
N ILE A 305 -18.62 19.92 -7.49
CA ILE A 305 -19.91 20.46 -7.03
C ILE A 305 -20.56 21.32 -8.11
N LEU A 306 -19.79 22.15 -8.82
CA LEU A 306 -20.30 22.98 -9.92
C LEU A 306 -20.83 22.13 -11.08
N LEU A 307 -20.13 21.06 -11.45
CA LEU A 307 -20.53 20.16 -12.55
C LEU A 307 -21.79 19.34 -12.25
N GLN A 308 -22.10 19.16 -10.97
CA GLN A 308 -23.25 18.37 -10.49
C GLN A 308 -24.38 19.25 -9.94
N PHE A 309 -24.31 20.57 -10.13
CA PHE A 309 -25.30 21.50 -9.60
C PHE A 309 -26.67 21.32 -10.27
N ASN A 310 -27.73 21.25 -9.46
CA ASN A 310 -29.11 21.16 -9.92
C ASN A 310 -29.87 22.45 -9.59
N ILE A 311 -30.49 23.05 -10.59
CA ILE A 311 -31.16 24.37 -10.52
C ILE A 311 -32.31 24.39 -9.50
N ASN A 312 -32.87 23.23 -9.17
CA ASN A 312 -34.04 23.10 -8.28
C ASN A 312 -33.73 23.18 -6.77
N ILE A 313 -32.48 23.44 -6.37
CA ILE A 313 -32.09 23.55 -4.96
C ILE A 313 -32.28 25.00 -4.50
N SER A 314 -32.91 25.21 -3.33
CA SER A 314 -33.07 26.54 -2.75
C SER A 314 -31.71 27.21 -2.52
N LEU A 315 -31.55 28.43 -3.03
CA LEU A 315 -30.33 29.24 -2.88
C LEU A 315 -30.37 30.18 -1.66
N LYS A 316 -31.39 30.03 -0.80
CA LYS A 316 -31.56 30.87 0.38
C LYS A 316 -30.44 30.60 1.39
N TRP A 317 -29.82 31.66 1.89
CA TRP A 317 -28.85 31.56 2.96
C TRP A 317 -29.53 31.30 4.30
N GLU A 318 -29.01 30.34 5.04
CA GLU A 318 -29.35 30.07 6.43
C GLU A 318 -28.21 30.56 7.34
N LYS A 319 -28.36 30.35 8.65
CA LYS A 319 -27.38 30.81 9.65
C LYS A 319 -25.96 30.34 9.33
N LYS A 320 -25.80 29.11 8.83
CA LYS A 320 -24.48 28.54 8.50
C LYS A 320 -23.79 29.25 7.33
N GLU A 321 -24.53 29.69 6.31
CA GLU A 321 -23.98 30.47 5.20
C GLU A 321 -23.55 31.87 5.65
N PHE A 322 -24.36 32.54 6.47
CA PHE A 322 -24.00 33.86 7.01
C PHE A 322 -22.72 33.77 7.85
N VAL A 323 -22.61 32.75 8.72
CA VAL A 323 -21.40 32.51 9.52
C VAL A 323 -20.19 32.24 8.64
N LEU A 324 -20.32 31.40 7.61
CA LEU A 324 -19.21 31.12 6.69
C LEU A 324 -18.78 32.39 5.91
N ASN A 325 -19.74 33.19 5.46
CA ASN A 325 -19.46 34.41 4.72
C ASN A 325 -18.80 35.49 5.59
N GLU A 326 -19.26 35.67 6.84
CA GLU A 326 -18.64 36.60 7.80
C GLU A 326 -17.19 36.18 8.09
N PHE A 327 -16.97 34.89 8.38
CA PHE A 327 -15.63 34.33 8.55
C PHE A 327 -14.76 34.56 7.31
N PHE A 328 -15.31 34.35 6.11
CA PHE A 328 -14.58 34.57 4.87
C PHE A 328 -14.16 36.04 4.71
N GLN A 329 -15.05 37.00 4.96
CA GLN A 329 -14.74 38.43 4.88
C GLN A 329 -13.67 38.86 5.89
N GLU A 330 -13.73 38.35 7.12
CA GLU A 330 -12.69 38.57 8.13
C GLU A 330 -11.32 38.08 7.62
N LYS A 331 -11.28 36.87 7.04
CA LYS A 331 -10.05 36.30 6.48
C LYS A 331 -9.53 37.09 5.28
N GLN A 332 -10.40 37.63 4.42
CA GLN A 332 -9.98 38.51 3.33
C GLN A 332 -9.26 39.77 3.86
N ALA A 333 -9.80 40.38 4.92
CA ALA A 333 -9.18 41.54 5.55
C ALA A 333 -7.82 41.19 6.20
N LEU A 334 -7.72 40.05 6.88
CA LEU A 334 -6.46 39.56 7.45
C LEU A 334 -5.41 39.27 6.38
N ILE A 335 -5.79 38.60 5.30
CA ILE A 335 -4.90 38.32 4.16
C ILE A 335 -4.35 39.64 3.58
N HIS A 336 -5.21 40.63 3.36
CA HIS A 336 -4.78 41.95 2.88
C HIS A 336 -3.78 42.61 3.85
N LYS A 337 -4.05 42.58 5.15
CA LYS A 337 -3.14 43.08 6.20
C LYS A 337 -1.79 42.34 6.22
N HIS A 338 -1.78 41.04 5.95
CA HIS A 338 -0.54 40.26 5.87
C HIS A 338 0.29 40.62 4.64
N PHE A 339 -0.33 40.89 3.49
CA PHE A 339 0.39 41.43 2.32
C PHE A 339 1.00 42.81 2.59
N GLN A 340 0.26 43.70 3.24
CA GLN A 340 0.75 45.04 3.61
C GLN A 340 1.93 44.99 4.61
N ASN A 341 2.03 43.93 5.40
CA ASN A 341 3.11 43.74 6.35
C ASN A 341 4.29 43.00 5.73
N ASN A 342 5.08 43.71 4.92
CA ASN A 342 6.29 43.19 4.26
C ASN A 342 6.06 41.85 3.53
N PHE A 343 4.94 41.72 2.82
CA PHE A 343 4.58 40.49 2.09
C PHE A 343 4.66 39.23 2.95
N ASN A 344 3.97 39.19 4.09
CA ASN A 344 3.97 38.03 4.99
C ASN A 344 3.18 36.85 4.42
N ILE A 345 3.74 36.22 3.38
CA ILE A 345 3.14 35.09 2.67
C ILE A 345 2.90 33.87 3.58
N PRO A 346 3.78 33.51 4.55
CA PRO A 346 3.52 32.39 5.44
C PRO A 346 2.20 32.52 6.18
N LYS A 347 1.87 33.72 6.68
CA LYS A 347 0.57 33.98 7.32
C LYS A 347 -0.57 33.94 6.31
N VAL A 348 -0.40 34.49 5.11
CA VAL A 348 -1.41 34.39 4.04
C VAL A 348 -1.77 32.92 3.75
N ILE A 349 -0.77 32.03 3.62
CA ILE A 349 -1.01 30.60 3.43
C ILE A 349 -1.75 29.99 4.62
N GLY A 350 -1.39 30.37 5.84
CA GLY A 350 -2.10 29.93 7.05
C GLY A 350 -3.57 30.34 7.06
N GLU A 351 -3.89 31.58 6.66
CA GLU A 351 -5.28 32.04 6.56
C GLU A 351 -6.05 31.30 5.45
N ILE A 352 -5.40 30.96 4.32
CA ILE A 352 -5.98 30.13 3.26
C ILE A 352 -6.26 28.70 3.76
N GLU A 353 -5.34 28.09 4.49
CA GLU A 353 -5.53 26.77 5.10
C GLU A 353 -6.76 26.77 6.03
N GLU A 354 -6.97 27.83 6.81
CA GLU A 354 -8.15 27.99 7.65
C GLU A 354 -9.45 28.19 6.86
N ILE A 355 -9.43 28.96 5.76
CA ILE A 355 -10.58 29.07 4.84
C ILE A 355 -10.96 27.68 4.30
N ILE A 356 -9.98 26.93 3.79
CA ILE A 356 -10.21 25.59 3.23
C ILE A 356 -10.74 24.64 4.30
N ARG A 357 -10.22 24.72 5.53
CA ARG A 357 -10.71 23.92 6.66
C ARG A 357 -12.18 24.21 6.95
N GLN A 358 -12.58 25.48 7.01
CA GLN A 358 -13.97 25.87 7.27
C GLN A 358 -14.92 25.48 6.12
N VAL A 359 -14.49 25.65 4.87
CA VAL A 359 -15.26 25.16 3.72
C VAL A 359 -15.46 23.65 3.79
N ASN A 360 -14.42 22.88 4.13
CA ASN A 360 -14.54 21.43 4.28
C ASN A 360 -15.49 21.01 5.42
N ILE A 361 -15.62 21.82 6.48
CA ILE A 361 -16.62 21.60 7.52
C ILE A 361 -18.02 21.86 6.96
N TYR A 362 -18.20 23.00 6.30
CA TYR A 362 -19.47 23.38 5.66
C TYR A 362 -19.96 22.35 4.64
N LEU A 363 -19.06 21.76 3.84
CA LEU A 363 -19.38 20.72 2.86
C LEU A 363 -19.94 19.42 3.47
N LYS A 364 -19.80 19.20 4.79
CA LYS A 364 -20.39 18.04 5.48
C LYS A 364 -21.89 18.21 5.74
N GLU A 365 -22.39 19.44 5.74
CA GLU A 365 -23.77 19.80 6.10
C GLU A 365 -24.57 20.24 4.87
N LYS A 366 -25.07 19.24 4.11
CA LYS A 366 -25.95 19.48 2.95
C LYS A 366 -27.33 20.04 3.38
N PRO A 367 -28.01 20.84 2.53
CA PRO A 367 -27.55 21.39 1.24
C PRO A 367 -26.56 22.54 1.43
N TYR A 368 -25.69 22.74 0.44
CA TYR A 368 -24.73 23.86 0.41
C TYR A 368 -25.02 24.83 -0.74
N ILE A 369 -24.61 26.09 -0.57
CA ILE A 369 -24.88 27.20 -1.48
C ILE A 369 -23.68 27.39 -2.42
N TYR A 370 -23.84 26.95 -3.67
CA TYR A 370 -22.76 26.95 -4.66
C TYR A 370 -22.18 28.34 -4.98
N PRO A 371 -22.94 29.46 -5.07
CA PRO A 371 -22.35 30.76 -5.40
C PRO A 371 -21.40 31.26 -4.32
N LEU A 372 -21.67 30.95 -3.04
CA LEU A 372 -20.78 31.27 -1.93
C LEU A 372 -19.47 30.47 -2.04
N LEU A 373 -19.56 29.16 -2.29
CA LEU A 373 -18.38 28.31 -2.53
C LEU A 373 -17.55 28.79 -3.73
N LEU A 374 -18.20 29.19 -4.81
CA LEU A 374 -17.54 29.72 -6.01
C LEU A 374 -16.82 31.05 -5.72
N SER A 375 -17.45 31.95 -4.96
CA SER A 375 -16.83 33.22 -4.54
C SER A 375 -15.57 32.97 -3.73
N ILE A 376 -15.62 32.07 -2.73
CA ILE A 376 -14.48 31.69 -1.90
C ILE A 376 -13.38 31.05 -2.76
N SER A 377 -13.74 30.09 -3.61
CA SER A 377 -12.80 29.42 -4.52
C SER A 377 -12.07 30.40 -5.44
N ASN A 378 -12.81 31.33 -6.06
CA ASN A 378 -12.24 32.33 -6.96
C ASN A 378 -11.28 33.28 -6.23
N TYR A 379 -11.61 33.68 -5.01
CA TYR A 379 -10.71 34.50 -4.20
C TYR A 379 -9.43 33.74 -3.83
N VAL A 380 -9.55 32.51 -3.31
CA VAL A 380 -8.38 31.69 -2.97
C VAL A 380 -7.50 31.45 -4.20
N LYS A 381 -8.13 31.18 -5.35
CA LYS A 381 -7.44 31.05 -6.65
C LYS A 381 -6.72 32.34 -7.05
N TYR A 382 -7.34 33.50 -6.87
CA TYR A 382 -6.73 34.80 -7.14
C TYR A 382 -5.52 35.05 -6.25
N ILE A 383 -5.61 34.78 -4.94
CA ILE A 383 -4.47 34.93 -4.03
C ILE A 383 -3.32 33.99 -4.41
N PHE A 384 -3.62 32.72 -4.73
CA PHE A 384 -2.62 31.80 -5.24
C PHE A 384 -1.98 32.32 -6.54
N TYR A 385 -2.77 32.86 -7.47
CA TYR A 385 -2.26 33.47 -8.70
C TYR A 385 -1.31 34.65 -8.40
N CYS A 386 -1.64 35.53 -7.45
CA CYS A 386 -0.79 36.65 -7.03
C CYS A 386 0.58 36.20 -6.51
N ILE A 387 0.65 35.08 -5.79
CA ILE A 387 1.92 34.47 -5.34
C ILE A 387 2.51 33.50 -6.37
N GLY A 388 1.89 33.39 -7.55
CA GLY A 388 2.37 32.59 -8.66
C GLY A 388 2.05 31.09 -8.59
N ILE A 389 1.13 30.66 -7.74
CA ILE A 389 0.72 29.27 -7.66
C ILE A 389 -0.56 29.12 -8.51
N CYS A 390 -0.50 28.30 -9.57
CA CYS A 390 -1.66 28.03 -10.43
C CYS A 390 -2.23 26.64 -10.16
N TYR A 391 -3.50 26.62 -9.77
CA TYR A 391 -4.32 25.40 -9.67
C TYR A 391 -5.27 25.25 -10.87
N ASP A 392 -5.07 26.04 -11.92
CA ASP A 392 -5.73 25.79 -13.20
C ASP A 392 -5.29 24.42 -13.72
N ASN A 393 -6.26 23.54 -13.92
CA ASN A 393 -6.02 22.28 -14.63
C ASN A 393 -5.39 22.64 -15.97
N ASN A 394 -4.21 22.08 -16.26
CA ASN A 394 -3.57 22.19 -17.57
C ASN A 394 -4.64 22.04 -18.66
N ASN A 395 -4.68 23.03 -19.55
CA ASN A 395 -5.66 23.34 -20.59
C ASN A 395 -5.99 22.19 -21.59
N ASN A 396 -6.43 21.03 -21.13
CA ASN A 396 -7.00 19.97 -21.97
C ASN A 396 -8.36 19.45 -21.45
N MET A 397 -8.75 19.71 -20.19
CA MET A 397 -9.98 19.14 -19.61
C MET A 397 -11.16 20.12 -19.54
N GLN A 398 -10.94 21.43 -19.54
CA GLN A 398 -12.03 22.43 -19.63
C GLN A 398 -12.68 22.50 -21.03
N GLN A 399 -12.13 21.79 -22.01
CA GLN A 399 -12.76 21.55 -23.32
C GLN A 399 -13.29 20.11 -23.45
N GLN A 400 -13.46 19.36 -22.36
CA GLN A 400 -14.30 18.16 -22.43
C GLN A 400 -15.74 18.60 -22.55
N GLU A 401 -16.24 18.49 -23.78
CA GLU A 401 -17.60 18.75 -24.25
C GLU A 401 -18.65 18.43 -23.16
N ASP A 402 -19.67 19.28 -23.01
CA ASP A 402 -20.79 19.10 -22.08
C ASP A 402 -21.31 17.65 -22.03
N ILE A 403 -21.24 16.95 -23.17
CA ILE A 403 -21.62 15.55 -23.34
C ILE A 403 -20.82 14.60 -22.43
N PHE A 404 -19.50 14.76 -22.31
CA PHE A 404 -18.67 13.88 -21.47
C PHE A 404 -19.02 14.03 -20.00
N VAL A 405 -19.16 15.26 -19.51
CA VAL A 405 -19.59 15.56 -18.14
C VAL A 405 -20.97 14.98 -17.86
N LEU A 406 -21.91 15.16 -18.79
CA LEU A 406 -23.26 14.58 -18.68
C LEU A 406 -23.22 13.05 -18.61
N LEU A 407 -22.34 12.41 -19.38
CA LEU A 407 -22.21 10.95 -19.38
C LEU A 407 -21.64 10.43 -18.05
N ILE A 408 -20.62 11.08 -17.49
CA ILE A 408 -20.07 10.70 -16.17
C ILE A 408 -21.12 10.92 -15.07
N ASN A 409 -21.89 12.00 -15.12
CA ASN A 409 -23.02 12.24 -14.21
C ASN A 409 -24.04 11.10 -14.25
N GLU A 410 -24.38 10.62 -15.45
CA GLU A 410 -25.31 9.49 -15.62
C GLU A 410 -24.70 8.16 -15.14
N ILE A 411 -23.43 7.87 -15.42
CA ILE A 411 -22.73 6.68 -14.90
C ILE A 411 -22.76 6.67 -13.37
N SER A 412 -22.43 7.80 -12.73
CA SER A 412 -22.42 7.94 -11.27
C SER A 412 -23.81 7.75 -10.68
N SER A 413 -24.83 8.40 -11.27
CA SER A 413 -26.23 8.29 -10.81
C SER A 413 -26.76 6.87 -10.95
N PHE A 414 -26.53 6.22 -12.10
CA PHE A 414 -26.95 4.83 -12.31
C PHE A 414 -26.28 3.88 -11.31
N ARG A 415 -24.99 4.06 -11.05
CA ARG A 415 -24.25 3.27 -10.04
C ARG A 415 -24.87 3.40 -8.65
N ASP A 416 -25.15 4.62 -8.21
CA ASP A 416 -25.71 4.85 -6.87
C ASP A 416 -27.12 4.27 -6.74
N ASN A 417 -27.95 4.43 -7.77
CA ASN A 417 -29.30 3.86 -7.81
C ASN A 417 -29.28 2.32 -7.78
N VAL A 418 -28.36 1.69 -8.53
CA VAL A 418 -28.20 0.23 -8.55
C VAL A 418 -27.71 -0.28 -7.19
N ARG A 419 -26.69 0.36 -6.58
CA ARG A 419 -26.21 -0.01 -5.24
C ARG A 419 -27.27 0.21 -4.16
N GLY A 420 -28.04 1.29 -4.25
CA GLY A 420 -29.11 1.63 -3.31
C GLY A 420 -30.35 0.74 -3.41
N SER A 421 -30.50 0.00 -4.52
CA SER A 421 -31.64 -0.90 -4.73
C SER A 421 -31.48 -2.28 -4.07
N GLY A 422 -30.31 -2.60 -3.52
CA GLY A 422 -30.07 -3.88 -2.83
C GLY A 422 -30.39 -5.09 -3.72
N GLN A 423 -31.12 -6.07 -3.18
CA GLN A 423 -31.51 -7.29 -3.92
C GLN A 423 -32.81 -7.14 -4.75
N ASP A 424 -33.31 -5.92 -4.94
CA ASP A 424 -34.49 -5.67 -5.77
C ASP A 424 -34.13 -5.70 -7.27
N PHE A 425 -34.07 -6.91 -7.83
CA PHE A 425 -33.66 -7.12 -9.22
C PHE A 425 -34.64 -6.55 -10.25
N VAL A 426 -35.93 -6.42 -9.92
CA VAL A 426 -36.94 -5.82 -10.80
C VAL A 426 -36.66 -4.33 -10.94
N LYS A 427 -36.45 -3.65 -9.82
CA LYS A 427 -36.07 -2.23 -9.80
C LYS A 427 -34.74 -1.98 -10.52
N ILE A 428 -33.76 -2.87 -10.38
CA ILE A 428 -32.47 -2.75 -11.10
C ILE A 428 -32.67 -2.89 -12.62
N GLN A 429 -33.57 -3.76 -13.08
CA GLN A 429 -33.90 -3.89 -14.50
C GLN A 429 -34.60 -2.63 -15.05
N GLU A 430 -35.55 -2.06 -14.31
CA GLU A 430 -36.21 -0.79 -14.68
C GLU A 430 -35.22 0.38 -14.75
N LEU A 431 -34.32 0.49 -13.76
CA LEU A 431 -33.25 1.48 -13.74
C LEU A 431 -32.31 1.31 -14.95
N SER A 432 -32.03 0.06 -15.34
CA SER A 432 -31.16 -0.25 -16.49
C SER A 432 -31.80 0.19 -17.81
N GLN A 433 -33.11 0.00 -17.97
CA GLN A 433 -33.85 0.46 -19.15
C GLN A 433 -33.83 1.98 -19.28
N ASN A 434 -34.13 2.71 -18.19
CA ASN A 434 -34.08 4.18 -18.18
C ASN A 434 -32.67 4.70 -18.49
N TYR A 435 -31.64 4.04 -17.94
CA TYR A 435 -30.25 4.37 -18.23
C TYR A 435 -29.90 4.14 -19.72
N GLN A 436 -30.35 3.04 -20.31
CA GLN A 436 -30.16 2.76 -21.74
C GLN A 436 -30.81 3.81 -22.64
N ASP A 437 -32.04 4.24 -22.32
CA ASP A 437 -32.73 5.29 -23.08
C ASP A 437 -31.97 6.63 -23.06
N LYS A 438 -31.35 6.96 -21.92
CA LYS A 438 -30.49 8.13 -21.82
C LYS A 438 -29.21 7.96 -22.64
N LEU A 439 -28.54 6.80 -22.58
CA LEU A 439 -27.36 6.52 -23.41
C LEU A 439 -27.65 6.63 -24.91
N ASN A 440 -28.80 6.12 -25.36
CA ASN A 440 -29.23 6.22 -26.76
C ASN A 440 -29.40 7.68 -27.22
N LYS A 441 -29.88 8.57 -26.33
CA LYS A 441 -29.94 10.01 -26.62
C LYS A 441 -28.55 10.63 -26.79
N PHE A 442 -27.56 10.19 -26.03
CA PHE A 442 -26.17 10.65 -26.17
C PHE A 442 -25.50 10.15 -27.46
N ALA A 443 -25.79 8.90 -27.87
CA ALA A 443 -25.26 8.31 -29.10
C ALA A 443 -25.65 9.07 -30.39
N SER A 444 -26.74 9.85 -30.34
CA SER A 444 -27.23 10.63 -31.49
C SER A 444 -26.48 11.95 -31.76
N LYS A 445 -25.56 12.37 -30.88
CA LYS A 445 -24.85 13.66 -30.99
C LYS A 445 -23.52 13.52 -31.75
N LYS A 446 -23.32 14.36 -32.77
CA LYS A 446 -22.32 14.22 -33.86
C LYS A 446 -20.86 14.63 -33.55
N ASN A 447 -20.54 15.13 -32.35
CA ASN A 447 -19.17 15.47 -31.97
C ASN A 447 -18.74 14.56 -30.80
N ILE A 448 -17.87 13.60 -31.08
CA ILE A 448 -17.35 12.67 -30.09
C ILE A 448 -15.84 12.76 -30.14
N ASN A 449 -15.24 13.39 -29.13
CA ASN A 449 -13.80 13.28 -28.87
C ASN A 449 -13.43 11.87 -28.34
N ASP A 450 -12.15 11.50 -28.39
CA ASP A 450 -11.66 10.17 -27.96
C ASP A 450 -12.05 9.80 -26.51
N ASN A 451 -12.07 10.78 -25.60
CA ASN A 451 -12.45 10.56 -24.19
C ASN A 451 -13.96 10.33 -24.03
N THR A 452 -14.80 11.03 -24.80
CA THR A 452 -16.26 10.84 -24.86
C THR A 452 -16.59 9.45 -25.41
N SER A 453 -15.85 8.98 -26.42
CA SER A 453 -15.99 7.62 -26.96
C SER A 453 -15.65 6.56 -25.91
N GLN A 454 -14.51 6.68 -25.24
CA GLN A 454 -14.12 5.75 -24.17
C GLN A 454 -15.10 5.76 -22.98
N ALA A 455 -15.63 6.93 -22.61
CA ALA A 455 -16.65 7.02 -21.58
C ALA A 455 -17.94 6.31 -22.00
N PHE A 456 -18.34 6.43 -23.27
CA PHE A 456 -19.50 5.73 -23.81
C PHE A 456 -19.31 4.20 -23.80
N GLU A 457 -18.12 3.72 -24.12
CA GLU A 457 -17.76 2.29 -23.99
C GLU A 457 -17.87 1.81 -22.54
N ILE A 458 -17.36 2.58 -21.59
CA ILE A 458 -17.45 2.26 -20.16
C ILE A 458 -18.91 2.25 -19.69
N ALA A 459 -19.71 3.23 -20.12
CA ALA A 459 -21.14 3.32 -19.82
C ALA A 459 -21.92 2.11 -20.36
N THR A 460 -21.61 1.70 -21.59
CA THR A 460 -22.25 0.55 -22.26
C THR A 460 -21.86 -0.76 -21.57
N TYR A 461 -20.57 -0.95 -21.30
CA TYR A 461 -20.08 -2.10 -20.52
C TYR A 461 -20.76 -2.19 -19.14
N PHE A 462 -20.91 -1.04 -18.47
CA PHE A 462 -21.53 -0.99 -17.15
C PHE A 462 -23.00 -1.42 -17.21
N TYR A 463 -23.75 -0.89 -18.17
CA TYR A 463 -25.13 -1.28 -18.43
C TYR A 463 -25.27 -2.78 -18.69
N GLU A 464 -24.52 -3.33 -19.66
CA GLU A 464 -24.63 -4.73 -20.07
C GLU A 464 -24.28 -5.69 -18.91
N SER A 465 -23.22 -5.37 -18.16
CA SER A 465 -22.75 -6.19 -17.04
C SER A 465 -23.73 -6.18 -15.87
N VAL A 466 -24.34 -5.02 -15.56
CA VAL A 466 -25.39 -4.92 -14.52
C VAL A 466 -26.65 -5.65 -14.95
N LEU A 467 -27.11 -5.47 -16.19
CA LEU A 467 -28.32 -6.13 -16.69
C LEU A 467 -28.18 -7.66 -16.67
N LYS A 468 -27.05 -8.18 -17.16
CA LYS A 468 -26.74 -9.61 -17.12
C LYS A 468 -26.73 -10.14 -15.68
N SER A 469 -26.06 -9.44 -14.77
CA SER A 469 -25.97 -9.85 -13.37
C SER A 469 -27.33 -9.77 -12.65
N ALA A 470 -28.19 -8.83 -13.04
CA ALA A 470 -29.56 -8.73 -12.53
C ALA A 470 -30.47 -9.85 -13.07
N GLN A 471 -30.33 -10.24 -14.33
CA GLN A 471 -31.04 -11.39 -14.91
C GLN A 471 -30.62 -12.71 -14.24
N GLU A 472 -29.34 -12.86 -13.92
CA GLU A 472 -28.78 -14.03 -13.22
C GLU A 472 -29.03 -13.99 -11.68
N GLN A 473 -29.67 -12.93 -11.17
CA GLN A 473 -29.93 -12.70 -9.74
C GLN A 473 -28.66 -12.71 -8.85
N GLN A 474 -27.53 -12.27 -9.38
CA GLN A 474 -26.23 -12.28 -8.71
C GLN A 474 -25.87 -10.91 -8.14
N HIS A 475 -26.47 -10.54 -7.00
CA HIS A 475 -26.22 -9.25 -6.34
C HIS A 475 -24.73 -8.97 -6.04
N LYS A 476 -23.95 -10.01 -5.67
CA LYS A 476 -22.50 -9.86 -5.44
C LYS A 476 -21.75 -9.40 -6.69
N ASN A 477 -22.17 -9.87 -7.87
CA ASN A 477 -21.56 -9.47 -9.13
C ASN A 477 -21.93 -8.04 -9.52
N ILE A 478 -23.16 -7.61 -9.23
CA ILE A 478 -23.58 -6.21 -9.44
C ILE A 478 -22.69 -5.27 -8.62
N LEU A 479 -22.44 -5.58 -7.34
CA LEU A 479 -21.53 -4.80 -6.49
C LEU A 479 -20.10 -4.82 -7.03
N TYR A 480 -19.62 -5.99 -7.46
CA TYR A 480 -18.29 -6.13 -8.08
C TYR A 480 -18.14 -5.26 -9.34
N VAL A 481 -19.15 -5.23 -10.20
CA VAL A 481 -19.18 -4.40 -11.41
C VAL A 481 -19.18 -2.91 -11.04
N CYS A 482 -19.95 -2.51 -10.02
CA CYS A 482 -19.95 -1.13 -9.53
C CYS A 482 -18.59 -0.69 -8.98
N ASP A 483 -17.88 -1.59 -8.30
CA ASP A 483 -16.52 -1.34 -7.81
C ASP A 483 -15.49 -1.35 -8.96
N THR A 484 -15.65 -2.22 -9.95
CA THR A 484 -14.79 -2.29 -11.14
C THR A 484 -14.86 -1.01 -11.97
N VAL A 485 -16.06 -0.47 -12.17
CA VAL A 485 -16.24 0.80 -12.90
C VAL A 485 -15.59 1.96 -12.14
N ARG A 486 -15.75 2.02 -10.82
CA ARG A 486 -15.14 3.04 -9.95
C ARG A 486 -13.61 2.95 -9.91
N ASP A 487 -13.08 1.78 -9.56
CA ASP A 487 -11.67 1.61 -9.16
C ASP A 487 -10.75 1.18 -10.32
N GLU A 488 -11.31 0.87 -11.50
CA GLU A 488 -10.53 0.47 -12.66
C GLU A 488 -10.86 1.29 -13.90
N LYS A 489 -12.11 1.28 -14.34
CA LYS A 489 -12.46 1.84 -15.65
C LYS A 489 -12.41 3.37 -15.68
N LEU A 490 -13.03 4.04 -14.71
CA LEU A 490 -13.10 5.50 -14.66
C LEU A 490 -11.74 6.16 -14.38
N ILE A 491 -10.84 5.46 -13.69
CA ILE A 491 -9.46 5.95 -13.45
C ILE A 491 -8.71 6.18 -14.77
N HIS A 492 -8.94 5.35 -15.79
CA HIS A 492 -8.28 5.53 -17.10
C HIS A 492 -8.72 6.80 -17.83
N LEU A 493 -9.87 7.37 -17.44
CA LEU A 493 -10.40 8.65 -17.91
C LEU A 493 -10.03 9.84 -17.00
N GLY A 494 -9.23 9.62 -15.94
CA GLY A 494 -8.94 10.66 -14.94
C GLY A 494 -10.14 11.00 -14.05
N VAL A 495 -11.10 10.09 -13.93
CA VAL A 495 -12.32 10.29 -13.11
C VAL A 495 -12.21 9.46 -11.84
N ARG A 496 -12.45 10.12 -10.70
CA ARG A 496 -12.54 9.51 -9.38
C ARG A 496 -13.94 9.71 -8.82
N ILE A 497 -14.52 8.68 -8.19
CA ILE A 497 -15.80 8.78 -7.48
C ILE A 497 -15.57 8.63 -5.98
N ASP A 498 -16.01 9.63 -5.21
CA ASP A 498 -16.09 9.57 -3.75
C ASP A 498 -17.52 9.20 -3.36
N ASP A 499 -17.68 8.05 -2.69
CA ASP A 499 -19.00 7.53 -2.29
C ASP A 499 -19.69 8.45 -1.29
N GLY A 500 -20.98 8.73 -1.53
CA GLY A 500 -21.85 9.43 -0.59
C GLY A 500 -22.27 8.55 0.60
N LYS A 501 -22.92 9.16 1.60
CA LYS A 501 -23.65 8.38 2.62
C LYS A 501 -24.78 7.58 1.95
N PRO A 502 -25.27 6.47 2.54
CA PRO A 502 -26.38 5.70 1.98
C PRO A 502 -27.59 6.61 1.70
N GLY A 503 -28.02 6.69 0.44
CA GLY A 503 -29.13 7.55 -0.01
C GLY A 503 -28.70 8.94 -0.52
N GLU A 504 -27.42 9.30 -0.43
CA GLU A 504 -26.86 10.50 -1.05
C GLU A 504 -26.17 10.16 -2.38
N GLN A 505 -26.24 11.09 -3.34
CA GLN A 505 -25.50 10.99 -4.59
C GLN A 505 -23.99 11.09 -4.34
N SER A 506 -23.23 10.19 -4.96
CA SER A 506 -21.77 10.16 -4.94
C SER A 506 -21.21 11.35 -5.69
N LEU A 507 -20.12 11.92 -5.17
CA LEU A 507 -19.44 13.06 -5.77
C LEU A 507 -18.27 12.54 -6.62
N TRP A 508 -18.31 12.77 -7.92
CA TRP A 508 -17.18 12.45 -8.80
C TRP A 508 -16.34 13.69 -9.15
N LYS A 509 -15.05 13.48 -9.41
CA LYS A 509 -14.01 14.50 -9.53
C LYS A 509 -13.04 14.17 -10.66
N PHE A 510 -12.50 15.19 -11.32
CA PHE A 510 -11.37 15.03 -12.24
C PHE A 510 -10.04 15.11 -11.51
N ASP A 511 -9.13 14.20 -11.83
CA ASP A 511 -7.79 14.15 -11.28
C ASP A 511 -6.79 13.72 -12.38
N ASP A 512 -5.50 13.88 -12.11
CA ASP A 512 -4.45 13.48 -13.05
C ASP A 512 -4.38 11.95 -13.17
N LYS A 513 -4.58 11.46 -14.39
CA LYS A 513 -4.54 10.02 -14.72
C LYS A 513 -3.24 9.35 -14.27
N GLU A 514 -2.09 9.99 -14.44
CA GLU A 514 -0.81 9.39 -14.04
C GLU A 514 -0.69 9.26 -12.52
N ILE A 515 -1.24 10.22 -11.78
CA ILE A 515 -1.27 10.21 -10.32
C ILE A 515 -2.18 9.07 -9.85
N LEU A 516 -3.40 8.96 -10.41
CA LEU A 516 -4.34 7.90 -10.02
C LEU A 516 -3.80 6.50 -10.30
N LEU A 517 -3.09 6.30 -11.42
CA LEU A 517 -2.46 5.01 -11.74
C LEU A 517 -1.36 4.66 -10.74
N LYS A 518 -0.51 5.63 -10.38
CA LYS A 518 0.53 5.43 -9.35
C LYS A 518 -0.06 5.12 -7.98
N GLU A 519 -1.12 5.81 -7.58
CA GLU A 519 -1.81 5.53 -6.31
C GLU A 519 -2.39 4.11 -6.28
N LYS A 520 -2.94 3.64 -7.41
CA LYS A 520 -3.42 2.27 -7.57
C LYS A 520 -2.28 1.26 -7.41
N GLU A 521 -1.15 1.49 -8.07
CA GLU A 521 0.05 0.64 -7.96
C GLU A 521 0.60 0.62 -6.53
N GLU A 522 0.72 1.78 -5.87
CA GLU A 522 1.15 1.87 -4.47
C GLU A 522 0.21 1.14 -3.52
N LYS A 523 -1.11 1.25 -3.73
CA LYS A 523 -2.12 0.55 -2.91
C LYS A 523 -2.01 -0.96 -3.09
N GLN A 524 -1.81 -1.43 -4.32
CA GLN A 524 -1.57 -2.84 -4.61
C GLN A 524 -0.26 -3.34 -3.98
N LEU A 525 0.81 -2.55 -4.07
CA LEU A 525 2.11 -2.87 -3.46
C LEU A 525 2.00 -2.95 -1.94
N LYS A 526 1.34 -1.98 -1.29
CA LYS A 526 1.10 -2.00 0.16
C LYS A 526 0.27 -3.21 0.58
N GLN A 527 -0.77 -3.57 -0.17
CA GLN A 527 -1.56 -4.77 0.09
C GLN A 527 -0.72 -6.05 -0.06
N ALA A 528 0.11 -6.14 -1.10
CA ALA A 528 1.02 -7.26 -1.31
C ALA A 528 2.06 -7.37 -0.17
N GLN A 529 2.67 -6.25 0.23
CA GLN A 529 3.61 -6.19 1.35
C GLN A 529 2.96 -6.58 2.68
N GLN A 530 1.73 -6.12 2.95
CA GLN A 530 0.99 -6.53 4.15
C GLN A 530 0.69 -8.03 4.13
N GLN A 531 0.27 -8.59 2.99
CA GLN A 531 0.06 -10.03 2.85
C GLN A 531 1.36 -10.83 3.02
N GLU A 532 2.49 -10.34 2.51
CA GLU A 532 3.78 -11.01 2.66
C GLU A 532 4.29 -10.92 4.11
N ALA A 533 4.11 -9.78 4.78
CA ALA A 533 4.45 -9.62 6.20
C ALA A 533 3.59 -10.51 7.10
N LEU A 534 2.29 -10.66 6.78
CA LEU A 534 1.40 -11.61 7.44
C LEU A 534 1.90 -13.05 7.25
N LYS A 535 2.23 -13.45 6.01
CA LYS A 535 2.80 -14.77 5.71
C LYS A 535 4.12 -15.03 6.43
N LYS A 536 5.03 -14.04 6.53
CA LYS A 536 6.30 -14.16 7.27
C LYS A 536 6.07 -14.32 8.77
N LYS A 537 5.16 -13.54 9.36
CA LYS A 537 4.77 -13.68 10.78
C LYS A 537 4.12 -15.03 11.06
N GLU A 538 3.30 -15.53 10.14
CA GLU A 538 2.74 -16.90 10.21
C GLU A 538 3.85 -17.95 10.16
N GLN A 539 4.81 -17.84 9.24
CA GLN A 539 5.94 -18.76 9.14
C GLN A 539 6.85 -18.74 10.37
N GLU A 540 7.13 -17.57 10.95
CA GLU A 540 7.90 -17.45 12.19
C GLU A 540 7.17 -18.07 13.38
N LYS A 541 5.84 -17.85 13.49
CA LYS A 541 5.01 -18.50 14.51
C LYS A 541 4.98 -20.01 14.33
N ILE A 542 4.84 -20.52 13.11
CA ILE A 542 4.88 -21.96 12.81
C ILE A 542 6.22 -22.56 13.23
N LYS A 543 7.36 -21.88 13.00
CA LYS A 543 8.68 -22.33 13.45
C LYS A 543 8.82 -22.37 14.97
N GLN A 544 8.29 -21.36 15.67
CA GLN A 544 8.27 -21.35 17.14
C GLN A 544 7.36 -22.45 17.72
N MET A 545 6.26 -22.76 17.03
CA MET A 545 5.29 -23.79 17.41
C MET A 545 5.76 -25.22 17.09
N SER A 546 6.83 -25.42 16.31
CA SER A 546 7.36 -26.75 15.97
C SER A 546 8.44 -27.25 16.93
N VAL A 547 8.79 -26.49 17.98
CA VAL A 547 9.80 -26.88 18.98
C VAL A 547 9.08 -27.51 20.17
N ASN A 548 9.47 -28.74 20.54
CA ASN A 548 8.93 -29.44 21.70
C ASN A 548 9.10 -28.55 22.97
N PRO A 549 8.09 -28.40 23.85
CA PRO A 549 8.19 -27.56 25.05
C PRO A 549 9.40 -27.84 25.94
N SER A 550 9.88 -29.08 25.95
CA SER A 550 11.06 -29.50 26.72
C SER A 550 12.38 -28.99 26.13
N ASP A 551 12.38 -28.60 24.85
CA ASP A 551 13.55 -28.21 24.08
C ASP A 551 13.58 -26.70 23.78
N MET A 552 12.53 -25.95 24.17
CA MET A 552 12.38 -24.50 23.93
C MET A 552 13.58 -23.70 24.41
N PHE A 553 14.02 -23.90 25.65
CA PHE A 553 15.18 -23.20 26.21
C PHE A 553 16.49 -23.93 25.93
N ARG A 554 16.47 -25.24 25.70
CA ARG A 554 17.68 -26.05 25.43
C ARG A 554 18.28 -25.76 24.05
N ASN A 555 17.42 -25.50 23.06
CA ASN A 555 17.83 -25.21 21.69
C ASN A 555 18.12 -23.73 21.43
N ASP A 556 17.78 -22.85 22.37
CA ASP A 556 18.11 -21.43 22.29
C ASP A 556 19.59 -21.23 22.64
N ILE A 557 20.35 -20.70 21.68
CA ILE A 557 21.80 -20.44 21.77
C ILE A 557 22.15 -19.66 23.04
N LYS A 558 21.24 -18.80 23.51
CA LYS A 558 21.42 -17.97 24.69
C LYS A 558 21.52 -18.77 25.99
N TYR A 559 20.85 -19.92 26.11
CA TYR A 559 20.82 -20.74 27.33
C TYR A 559 21.57 -22.06 27.17
N LYS A 560 22.37 -22.21 26.13
CA LYS A 560 23.10 -23.44 25.79
C LYS A 560 23.92 -24.03 26.95
N ASN A 561 24.45 -23.17 27.83
CA ASN A 561 25.29 -23.54 28.97
C ASN A 561 24.54 -23.55 30.32
N TYR A 562 23.24 -23.30 30.32
CA TYR A 562 22.42 -23.33 31.54
C TYR A 562 22.10 -24.78 31.90
N GLN A 563 21.85 -25.05 33.18
CA GLN A 563 21.32 -26.35 33.60
C GLN A 563 19.80 -26.31 33.59
N PHE A 564 19.15 -27.43 33.25
CA PHE A 564 17.70 -27.51 33.09
C PHE A 564 17.12 -28.59 33.99
N ASN A 565 15.88 -28.43 34.43
CA ASN A 565 15.13 -29.51 35.08
C ASN A 565 14.56 -30.51 34.05
N ASP A 566 13.85 -31.54 34.54
CA ASP A 566 13.23 -32.59 33.73
C ASP A 566 12.21 -32.06 32.71
N LYS A 567 11.66 -30.86 32.94
CA LYS A 567 10.72 -30.16 32.05
C LYS A 567 11.40 -29.25 31.03
N GLY A 568 12.73 -29.14 31.04
CA GLY A 568 13.48 -28.30 30.11
C GLY A 568 13.56 -26.82 30.51
N ILE A 569 13.25 -26.47 31.76
CA ILE A 569 13.27 -25.10 32.28
C ILE A 569 14.63 -24.81 32.93
N PRO A 570 15.27 -23.65 32.67
CA PRO A 570 16.56 -23.32 33.27
C PRO A 570 16.48 -23.23 34.80
N THR A 571 17.39 -23.92 35.49
CA THR A 571 17.54 -23.93 36.96
C THR A 571 18.83 -23.29 37.43
N HIS A 572 19.90 -23.35 36.64
CA HIS A 572 21.19 -22.71 36.93
C HIS A 572 21.66 -21.90 35.74
N ASP A 573 22.38 -20.81 35.99
CA ASP A 573 22.99 -19.99 34.94
C ASP A 573 24.22 -20.65 34.29
N ASP A 574 24.85 -19.93 33.36
CA ASP A 574 26.05 -20.35 32.63
C ASP A 574 27.28 -20.55 33.51
N LYS A 575 27.24 -20.11 34.78
CA LYS A 575 28.29 -20.29 35.79
C LYS A 575 27.94 -21.36 36.82
N GLY A 576 26.82 -22.06 36.64
CA GLY A 576 26.34 -23.09 37.56
C GLY A 576 25.76 -22.54 38.86
N GLN A 577 25.45 -21.24 38.95
CA GLN A 577 24.75 -20.68 40.11
C GLN A 577 23.24 -20.89 39.96
N VAL A 578 22.59 -21.26 41.07
CA VAL A 578 21.13 -21.47 41.12
C VAL A 578 20.42 -20.15 40.78
N LEU A 579 19.52 -20.20 39.81
CA LEU A 579 18.70 -19.06 39.44
C LEU A 579 17.74 -18.70 40.57
N LYS A 580 17.61 -17.40 40.87
CA LYS A 580 16.65 -16.90 41.87
C LYS A 580 15.21 -17.26 41.47
N ASP A 581 14.36 -17.55 42.46
CA ASP A 581 12.97 -18.01 42.25
C ASP A 581 12.16 -17.15 41.27
N LYS A 582 12.32 -15.82 41.29
CA LYS A 582 11.65 -14.92 40.34
C LYS A 582 12.03 -15.19 38.87
N ALA A 583 13.29 -15.54 38.61
CA ALA A 583 13.76 -15.87 37.26
C ALA A 583 13.20 -17.22 36.81
N VAL A 584 13.21 -18.22 37.69
CA VAL A 584 12.62 -19.55 37.44
C VAL A 584 11.11 -19.42 37.20
N GLN A 585 10.38 -18.59 37.98
CA GLN A 585 8.96 -18.31 37.75
C GLN A 585 8.70 -17.60 36.41
N SER A 586 9.61 -16.73 35.96
CA SER A 586 9.52 -16.09 34.63
C SER A 586 9.70 -17.12 33.50
N PHE A 587 10.67 -18.04 33.63
CA PHE A 587 10.83 -19.13 32.67
C PHE A 587 9.67 -20.12 32.70
N GLN A 588 9.16 -20.44 33.90
CA GLN A 588 7.96 -21.25 34.09
C GLN A 588 6.75 -20.61 33.43
N LYS A 589 6.52 -19.29 33.59
CA LYS A 589 5.45 -18.58 32.87
C LYS A 589 5.58 -18.65 31.35
N LYS A 590 6.80 -18.57 30.81
CA LYS A 590 7.05 -18.70 29.36
C LYS A 590 6.82 -20.13 28.86
N TRP A 591 7.22 -21.12 29.65
CA TRP A 591 6.98 -22.54 29.40
C TRP A 591 5.48 -22.88 29.49
N ASP A 592 4.80 -22.35 30.51
CA ASP A 592 3.36 -22.50 30.73
C ASP A 592 2.58 -21.81 29.60
N ALA A 593 2.99 -20.63 29.12
CA ALA A 593 2.35 -19.97 27.98
C ALA A 593 2.36 -20.84 26.70
N GLN A 594 3.42 -21.63 26.50
CA GLN A 594 3.49 -22.59 25.39
C GLN A 594 2.51 -23.77 25.58
N ASN A 595 2.26 -24.20 26.82
CA ASN A 595 1.27 -25.23 27.15
C ASN A 595 -0.17 -24.69 27.25
N ILE A 596 -0.37 -23.41 27.59
CA ILE A 596 -1.68 -22.75 27.71
C ILE A 596 -2.28 -22.45 26.33
N LEU A 597 -1.45 -22.28 25.29
CA LEU A 597 -1.87 -22.21 23.89
C LEU A 597 -2.57 -23.50 23.36
N GLN A 598 -2.78 -24.51 24.20
CA GLN A 598 -3.64 -25.67 23.92
C GLN A 598 -5.11 -25.53 24.39
N ASN A 599 -5.53 -24.41 25.02
CA ASN A 599 -6.92 -24.23 25.44
C ASN A 599 -7.58 -22.96 24.86
N PHE A 600 -8.76 -23.18 24.28
CA PHE A 600 -9.68 -22.28 23.57
C PHE A 600 -9.66 -20.82 24.05
N GLU A 601 -9.24 -19.90 23.16
CA GLU A 601 -9.40 -18.47 23.36
C GLU A 601 -10.46 -17.93 22.39
N ILE A 602 -11.55 -17.39 22.94
CA ILE A 602 -12.57 -16.66 22.18
C ILE A 602 -12.19 -15.19 22.24
N ILE A 603 -11.67 -14.64 21.14
CA ILE A 603 -11.37 -13.21 21.05
C ILE A 603 -12.61 -12.52 20.51
N ILE A 604 -13.34 -11.83 21.39
CA ILE A 604 -14.52 -11.05 21.02
C ILE A 604 -14.09 -9.61 20.73
N ASN A 605 -14.04 -9.27 19.43
CA ASN A 605 -14.00 -7.88 18.96
C ASN A 605 -15.30 -7.59 18.18
N LYS A 606 -15.28 -6.81 17.08
CA LYS A 606 -16.45 -6.63 16.17
C LYS A 606 -16.91 -7.94 15.51
N ASN A 607 -16.05 -8.96 15.46
CA ASN A 607 -16.35 -10.34 15.05
C ASN A 607 -15.92 -11.31 16.17
N ILE A 608 -16.58 -12.46 16.29
CA ILE A 608 -16.19 -13.55 17.20
C ILE A 608 -15.13 -14.41 16.50
N ASN A 609 -13.89 -14.37 16.98
CA ASN A 609 -12.80 -15.20 16.45
C ASN A 609 -12.54 -16.36 17.43
N LEU A 610 -12.69 -17.60 16.94
CA LEU A 610 -12.41 -18.83 17.69
C LEU A 610 -10.99 -19.30 17.37
N ILE A 611 -10.12 -19.34 18.38
CA ILE A 611 -8.78 -19.94 18.26
C ILE A 611 -8.88 -21.40 18.69
N MET A 612 -8.56 -22.31 17.77
CA MET A 612 -8.59 -23.76 17.98
C MET A 612 -7.24 -24.40 17.59
N GLU A 613 -6.99 -25.62 18.06
CA GLU A 613 -5.84 -26.44 17.64
C GLU A 613 -5.76 -26.47 16.10
N TYR A 614 -4.56 -26.42 15.54
CA TYR A 614 -4.38 -26.63 14.11
C TYR A 614 -4.55 -28.12 13.78
N LEU A 615 -5.69 -28.47 13.17
CA LEU A 615 -6.14 -29.86 13.05
C LEU A 615 -5.75 -30.56 11.73
N GLY A 616 -4.94 -29.93 10.87
CA GLY A 616 -4.43 -30.55 9.64
C GLY A 616 -4.32 -29.58 8.45
N ASP A 617 -3.59 -29.99 7.42
CA ASP A 617 -3.25 -29.14 6.27
C ASP A 617 -4.34 -29.14 5.18
N ILE A 618 -5.24 -30.14 5.16
CA ILE A 618 -6.27 -30.30 4.13
C ILE A 618 -7.58 -30.89 4.67
N SER A 619 -8.70 -30.50 4.07
CA SER A 619 -10.01 -31.15 4.29
C SER A 619 -10.11 -32.47 3.54
N LEU A 620 -10.95 -33.39 4.04
CA LEU A 620 -11.24 -34.65 3.38
C LEU A 620 -11.82 -34.41 1.97
N PHE A 621 -12.59 -33.34 1.78
CA PHE A 621 -13.04 -32.89 0.46
C PHE A 621 -11.88 -32.56 -0.50
N GLN A 622 -10.89 -31.79 -0.05
CA GLN A 622 -9.70 -31.46 -0.85
C GLN A 622 -8.85 -32.71 -1.12
N TYR A 623 -8.71 -33.61 -0.14
CA TYR A 623 -8.00 -34.87 -0.28
C TYR A 623 -8.63 -35.75 -1.37
N VAL A 624 -9.97 -35.87 -1.41
CA VAL A 624 -10.70 -36.59 -2.46
C VAL A 624 -10.52 -35.92 -3.83
N LYS A 625 -10.50 -34.59 -3.89
CA LYS A 625 -10.33 -33.85 -5.16
C LYS A 625 -8.91 -33.97 -5.73
N GLN A 626 -7.90 -33.98 -4.87
CA GLN A 626 -6.49 -34.14 -5.26
C GLN A 626 -6.19 -35.60 -5.65
N ASN A 627 -6.68 -36.55 -4.89
CA ASN A 627 -6.53 -37.98 -5.16
C ASN A 627 -7.72 -38.45 -6.00
N LYS A 628 -7.62 -38.38 -7.33
CA LYS A 628 -8.66 -38.75 -8.31
C LYS A 628 -9.43 -40.06 -7.99
N LYS A 629 -8.83 -40.99 -7.23
CA LYS A 629 -9.49 -42.18 -6.69
C LYS A 629 -8.90 -42.56 -5.32
N ILE A 630 -9.73 -42.70 -4.29
CA ILE A 630 -9.34 -43.21 -2.97
C ILE A 630 -9.46 -44.73 -2.94
N SER A 631 -8.54 -45.41 -2.26
CA SER A 631 -8.62 -46.87 -2.13
C SER A 631 -9.77 -47.28 -1.20
N LYS A 632 -10.41 -48.43 -1.48
CA LYS A 632 -11.50 -48.98 -0.65
C LYS A 632 -11.10 -49.10 0.83
N ASN A 633 -9.85 -49.48 1.11
CA ASN A 633 -9.34 -49.64 2.48
C ASN A 633 -9.17 -48.30 3.21
N GLU A 634 -8.77 -47.24 2.51
CA GLU A 634 -8.70 -45.89 3.09
C GLU A 634 -10.09 -45.33 3.36
N ALA A 635 -11.04 -45.48 2.43
CA ALA A 635 -12.43 -45.06 2.62
C ALA A 635 -13.07 -45.75 3.84
N ILE A 636 -12.85 -47.06 4.02
CA ILE A 636 -13.31 -47.80 5.20
C ILE A 636 -12.62 -47.28 6.48
N THR A 637 -11.32 -46.98 6.42
CA THR A 637 -10.58 -46.48 7.58
C THR A 637 -11.09 -45.12 8.05
N PHE A 638 -11.34 -44.19 7.11
CA PHE A 638 -11.93 -42.90 7.43
C PHE A 638 -13.34 -43.05 8.00
N PHE A 639 -14.18 -43.89 7.37
CA PHE A 639 -15.54 -44.13 7.85
C PHE A 639 -15.57 -44.70 9.27
N LEU A 640 -14.70 -45.65 9.60
CA LEU A 640 -14.59 -46.18 10.95
C LEU A 640 -14.19 -45.12 11.98
N GLN A 641 -13.23 -44.26 11.64
CA GLN A 641 -12.86 -43.17 12.54
C GLN A 641 -14.00 -42.13 12.70
N ILE A 642 -14.82 -41.91 11.65
CA ILE A 642 -16.00 -41.03 11.74
C ILE A 642 -17.00 -41.63 12.73
N LEU A 643 -17.25 -42.93 12.64
CA LEU A 643 -18.14 -43.65 13.55
C LEU A 643 -17.63 -43.63 14.99
N ASP A 644 -16.33 -43.82 15.21
CA ASP A 644 -15.73 -43.74 16.55
C ASP A 644 -15.94 -42.34 17.17
N CYS A 645 -15.76 -41.28 16.38
CA CYS A 645 -16.00 -39.90 16.82
C CYS A 645 -17.49 -39.64 17.10
N LEU A 646 -18.39 -40.04 16.20
CA LEU A 646 -19.82 -39.88 16.38
C LEU A 646 -20.34 -40.68 17.58
N TYR A 647 -19.81 -41.87 17.83
CA TYR A 647 -20.16 -42.67 19.00
C TYR A 647 -19.79 -41.96 20.29
N TYR A 648 -18.59 -41.36 20.34
CA TYR A 648 -18.17 -40.53 21.47
C TYR A 648 -19.11 -39.33 21.66
N LEU A 649 -19.42 -38.58 20.60
CA LEU A 649 -20.32 -37.42 20.68
C LEU A 649 -21.73 -37.83 21.15
N HIS A 650 -22.31 -38.86 20.54
CA HIS A 650 -23.66 -39.34 20.87
C HIS A 650 -23.74 -39.92 22.29
N SER A 651 -22.67 -40.57 22.78
CA SER A 651 -22.60 -41.04 24.18
C SER A 651 -22.63 -39.90 25.20
N ASN A 652 -22.21 -38.70 24.80
CA ASN A 652 -22.28 -37.47 25.59
C ASN A 652 -23.52 -36.62 25.28
N ASN A 653 -24.48 -37.15 24.50
CA ASN A 653 -25.69 -36.44 24.02
C ASN A 653 -25.38 -35.19 23.17
N ILE A 654 -24.25 -35.19 22.46
CA ILE A 654 -23.84 -34.13 21.53
C ILE A 654 -24.16 -34.60 20.10
N TYR A 655 -24.90 -33.81 19.34
CA TYR A 655 -25.21 -34.07 17.93
C TYR A 655 -24.57 -33.01 17.05
N HIS A 656 -23.86 -33.42 16.00
CA HIS A 656 -23.07 -32.50 15.18
C HIS A 656 -23.94 -31.71 14.19
N ARG A 657 -24.84 -32.41 13.50
CA ARG A 657 -25.86 -31.90 12.55
C ARG A 657 -25.35 -31.24 11.26
N ASP A 658 -24.05 -31.34 10.96
CA ASP A 658 -23.46 -30.85 9.69
C ASP A 658 -22.22 -31.68 9.29
N ILE A 659 -22.35 -33.02 9.37
CA ILE A 659 -21.30 -33.93 8.93
C ILE A 659 -21.21 -33.89 7.39
N LYS A 660 -20.08 -33.43 6.88
CA LYS A 660 -19.77 -33.33 5.44
C LYS A 660 -18.28 -33.41 5.20
N LEU A 661 -17.88 -33.68 3.94
CA LEU A 661 -16.47 -33.84 3.57
C LEU A 661 -15.61 -32.60 3.88
N GLN A 662 -16.21 -31.41 3.89
CA GLN A 662 -15.54 -30.14 4.18
C GLN A 662 -15.27 -29.96 5.68
N ASN A 663 -16.09 -30.56 6.55
CA ASN A 663 -16.02 -30.42 8.02
C ASN A 663 -15.24 -31.58 8.67
N ILE A 664 -14.43 -32.28 7.88
CA ILE A 664 -13.55 -33.35 8.34
C ILE A 664 -12.14 -33.03 7.82
N LEU A 665 -11.20 -32.82 8.73
CA LEU A 665 -9.79 -32.56 8.40
C LEU A 665 -8.95 -33.83 8.54
N LEU A 666 -7.85 -33.89 7.80
CA LEU A 666 -6.86 -34.96 7.89
C LEU A 666 -5.54 -34.43 8.46
N ASP A 667 -5.01 -35.14 9.45
CA ASP A 667 -3.65 -34.91 9.92
C ASP A 667 -2.59 -35.55 8.98
N LYS A 668 -1.30 -35.35 9.30
CA LYS A 668 -0.17 -35.86 8.50
C LYS A 668 -0.14 -37.39 8.40
N ASP A 669 -0.76 -38.09 9.34
CA ASP A 669 -0.83 -39.54 9.43
C ASP A 669 -2.14 -40.11 8.87
N LYS A 670 -2.95 -39.26 8.22
CA LYS A 670 -4.28 -39.58 7.67
C LYS A 670 -5.30 -40.01 8.74
N ASN A 671 -5.21 -39.50 9.97
CA ASN A 671 -6.32 -39.59 10.91
C ASN A 671 -7.28 -38.43 10.69
N ILE A 672 -8.57 -38.72 10.82
CA ILE A 672 -9.60 -37.69 10.70
C ILE A 672 -9.75 -36.90 11.99
N LYS A 673 -10.15 -35.64 11.87
CA LYS A 673 -10.72 -34.83 12.95
C LYS A 673 -11.97 -34.12 12.46
N ILE A 674 -13.08 -34.25 13.19
CA ILE A 674 -14.33 -33.55 12.89
C ILE A 674 -14.23 -32.11 13.40
N ILE A 675 -14.60 -31.15 12.56
CA ILE A 675 -14.53 -29.71 12.84
C ILE A 675 -15.88 -29.03 12.59
N ASP A 676 -15.99 -27.76 12.98
CA ASP A 676 -17.16 -26.91 12.76
C ASP A 676 -18.43 -27.38 13.48
N PHE A 677 -18.44 -27.17 14.80
CA PHE A 677 -19.58 -27.44 15.68
C PHE A 677 -20.61 -26.30 15.68
N GLY A 678 -20.60 -25.39 14.68
CA GLY A 678 -21.49 -24.22 14.64
C GLY A 678 -22.98 -24.56 14.62
N PHE A 679 -23.33 -25.75 14.13
CA PHE A 679 -24.69 -26.29 14.17
C PHE A 679 -24.87 -27.38 15.23
N SER A 680 -23.90 -27.65 16.10
CA SER A 680 -24.02 -28.73 17.07
C SER A 680 -24.95 -28.38 18.24
N ILE A 681 -25.50 -29.39 18.90
CA ILE A 681 -26.35 -29.21 20.09
C ILE A 681 -26.16 -30.34 21.09
N ILE A 682 -26.30 -30.00 22.37
CA ILE A 682 -26.41 -30.97 23.45
C ILE A 682 -27.90 -31.15 23.77
N SER A 683 -28.47 -32.31 23.48
CA SER A 683 -29.89 -32.57 23.74
C SER A 683 -30.15 -34.05 23.97
N LYS A 684 -31.15 -34.35 24.80
CA LYS A 684 -31.71 -35.71 24.95
C LYS A 684 -33.07 -35.86 24.25
N GLU A 685 -33.61 -34.77 23.72
CA GLU A 685 -34.95 -34.69 23.13
C GLU A 685 -34.91 -34.57 21.61
N LYS A 686 -36.08 -34.71 20.97
CA LYS A 686 -36.23 -34.50 19.53
C LYS A 686 -35.97 -33.04 19.17
N LEU A 687 -35.35 -32.83 18.03
CA LEU A 687 -34.97 -31.53 17.49
C LEU A 687 -35.97 -31.09 16.43
N LYS A 688 -36.20 -29.77 16.33
CA LYS A 688 -37.11 -29.13 15.37
C LYS A 688 -36.39 -28.25 14.33
N THR A 689 -35.15 -27.86 14.63
CA THR A 689 -34.41 -26.89 13.83
C THR A 689 -33.76 -27.56 12.63
N VAL A 690 -34.07 -27.08 11.42
CA VAL A 690 -33.43 -27.56 10.18
C VAL A 690 -32.13 -26.79 9.97
N CYS A 691 -31.00 -27.50 9.98
CA CYS A 691 -29.67 -26.95 9.76
C CYS A 691 -28.74 -27.98 9.08
N GLY A 692 -27.74 -27.50 8.34
CA GLY A 692 -26.76 -28.33 7.64
C GLY A 692 -26.74 -28.09 6.13
N THR A 693 -26.08 -28.98 5.38
CA THR A 693 -25.95 -28.88 3.91
C THR A 693 -26.91 -29.85 3.21
N LEU A 694 -27.80 -29.35 2.33
CA LEU A 694 -28.93 -30.11 1.74
C LEU A 694 -28.54 -31.49 1.19
N SER A 695 -27.41 -31.63 0.50
CA SER A 695 -26.94 -32.89 -0.10
C SER A 695 -26.59 -33.99 0.92
N TYR A 696 -26.42 -33.63 2.20
CA TYR A 696 -26.11 -34.54 3.31
C TYR A 696 -27.27 -34.70 4.30
N MET A 697 -28.36 -33.92 4.14
CA MET A 697 -29.49 -33.93 5.08
C MET A 697 -30.31 -35.22 4.99
N ALA A 698 -30.77 -35.69 6.14
CA ALA A 698 -31.71 -36.80 6.23
C ALA A 698 -33.13 -36.37 5.84
N PRO A 699 -33.99 -37.25 5.30
CA PRO A 699 -35.34 -36.90 4.85
C PRO A 699 -36.20 -36.28 5.96
N GLU A 700 -36.10 -36.80 7.18
CA GLU A 700 -36.86 -36.29 8.32
C GLU A 700 -36.48 -34.84 8.71
N LEU A 701 -35.25 -34.43 8.40
CA LEU A 701 -34.77 -33.06 8.60
C LEU A 701 -35.34 -32.12 7.53
N ILE A 702 -35.44 -32.58 6.28
CA ILE A 702 -35.97 -31.82 5.14
C ILE A 702 -37.48 -31.59 5.30
N GLU A 703 -38.20 -32.59 5.82
CA GLU A 703 -39.65 -32.54 6.06
C GLU A 703 -40.06 -31.70 7.28
N GLN A 704 -39.11 -31.04 7.97
CA GLN A 704 -39.35 -30.24 9.18
C GLN A 704 -40.07 -31.01 10.31
N LYS A 705 -39.84 -32.33 10.40
CA LYS A 705 -40.42 -33.18 11.46
C LYS A 705 -39.51 -33.21 12.69
N ASP A 706 -40.10 -33.49 13.85
CA ASP A 706 -39.33 -33.77 15.07
C ASP A 706 -38.42 -34.99 14.85
N TYR A 707 -37.10 -34.80 14.92
CA TYR A 707 -36.10 -35.82 14.59
C TYR A 707 -35.07 -36.01 15.71
N TYR A 708 -34.43 -37.18 15.74
CA TYR A 708 -33.30 -37.43 16.64
C TYR A 708 -31.98 -37.11 15.93
N GLY A 709 -31.17 -36.20 16.50
CA GLY A 709 -29.91 -35.74 15.90
C GLY A 709 -28.93 -36.88 15.56
N GLN A 710 -28.89 -37.91 16.41
CA GLN A 710 -28.10 -39.13 16.20
C GLN A 710 -28.44 -39.89 14.91
N ASN A 711 -29.72 -39.94 14.51
CA ASN A 711 -30.12 -40.59 13.26
C ASN A 711 -29.75 -39.74 12.03
N ALA A 712 -29.82 -38.41 12.16
CA ALA A 712 -29.44 -37.48 11.10
C ALA A 712 -27.92 -37.47 10.86
N ASP A 713 -27.10 -37.46 11.92
CA ASP A 713 -25.64 -37.54 11.82
C ASP A 713 -25.20 -38.85 11.15
N LEU A 714 -25.86 -39.97 11.46
CA LEU A 714 -25.53 -41.25 10.86
C LEU A 714 -25.91 -41.31 9.37
N TRP A 715 -27.04 -40.73 8.97
CA TRP A 715 -27.39 -40.57 7.55
C TRP A 715 -26.31 -39.78 6.80
N ALA A 716 -25.93 -38.61 7.34
CA ALA A 716 -24.90 -37.75 6.76
C ALA A 716 -23.55 -38.49 6.64
N SER A 717 -23.17 -39.28 7.65
CA SER A 717 -21.97 -40.14 7.59
C SER A 717 -22.06 -41.22 6.49
N GLY A 718 -23.26 -41.76 6.23
CA GLY A 718 -23.52 -42.71 5.15
C GLY A 718 -23.38 -42.07 3.77
N VAL A 719 -23.84 -40.82 3.61
CA VAL A 719 -23.64 -40.03 2.38
C VAL A 719 -22.15 -39.76 2.14
N VAL A 720 -21.41 -39.39 3.19
CA VAL A 720 -19.94 -39.23 3.13
C VAL A 720 -19.28 -40.54 2.69
N PHE A 721 -19.62 -41.66 3.31
CA PHE A 721 -19.01 -42.96 3.00
C PHE A 721 -19.29 -43.43 1.57
N TYR A 722 -20.54 -43.29 1.09
CA TYR A 722 -20.89 -43.57 -0.30
C TYR A 722 -20.06 -42.69 -1.25
N THR A 723 -19.94 -41.40 -0.94
CA THR A 723 -19.18 -40.45 -1.78
C THR A 723 -17.70 -40.79 -1.84
N LEU A 724 -17.11 -41.27 -0.74
CA LEU A 724 -15.71 -41.73 -0.69
C LEU A 724 -15.48 -42.98 -1.55
N LEU A 725 -16.44 -43.90 -1.64
CA LEU A 725 -16.34 -45.13 -2.43
C LEU A 725 -16.61 -44.90 -3.91
N CYS A 726 -17.66 -44.14 -4.25
CA CYS A 726 -18.16 -43.99 -5.60
C CYS A 726 -17.69 -42.72 -6.32
N GLY A 727 -17.06 -41.78 -5.61
CA GLY A 727 -16.62 -40.48 -6.14
C GLY A 727 -17.77 -39.56 -6.55
N ASN A 728 -19.01 -39.93 -6.24
CA ASN A 728 -20.25 -39.24 -6.60
C ASN A 728 -21.22 -39.31 -5.43
N PHE A 729 -22.14 -38.35 -5.33
CA PHE A 729 -23.20 -38.37 -4.33
C PHE A 729 -24.25 -39.46 -4.62
N PRO A 730 -24.88 -40.06 -3.58
CA PRO A 730 -25.91 -41.08 -3.74
C PRO A 730 -27.21 -40.54 -4.34
N PHE A 731 -27.48 -39.24 -4.19
CA PHE A 731 -28.64 -38.52 -4.74
C PHE A 731 -28.16 -37.30 -5.55
N LYS A 732 -28.74 -37.04 -6.72
CA LYS A 732 -28.33 -35.97 -7.65
C LYS A 732 -29.54 -35.28 -8.30
N GLY A 733 -29.81 -34.03 -7.93
CA GLY A 733 -30.79 -33.17 -8.59
C GLY A 733 -30.13 -32.10 -9.47
N ILE A 734 -30.85 -31.62 -10.48
CA ILE A 734 -30.48 -30.42 -11.26
C ILE A 734 -30.84 -29.15 -10.44
N ASP A 735 -31.83 -29.28 -9.56
CA ASP A 735 -32.33 -28.25 -8.64
C ASP A 735 -32.69 -28.90 -7.29
N ASP A 736 -32.88 -28.08 -6.25
CA ASP A 736 -33.18 -28.56 -4.90
C ASP A 736 -34.47 -29.41 -4.86
N LYS A 737 -35.47 -29.08 -5.68
CA LYS A 737 -36.73 -29.84 -5.77
C LYS A 737 -36.52 -31.24 -6.34
N SER A 738 -35.71 -31.41 -7.39
CA SER A 738 -35.40 -32.74 -7.94
C SER A 738 -34.49 -33.55 -7.02
N LEU A 739 -33.58 -32.90 -6.27
CA LEU A 739 -32.75 -33.58 -5.28
C LEU A 739 -33.59 -34.14 -4.13
N ILE A 740 -34.51 -33.31 -3.58
CA ILE A 740 -35.43 -33.74 -2.52
C ILE A 740 -36.30 -34.91 -2.99
N LYS A 741 -36.84 -34.86 -4.21
CA LYS A 741 -37.59 -35.99 -4.79
C LYS A 741 -36.78 -37.28 -4.85
N GLN A 742 -35.49 -37.21 -5.19
CA GLN A 742 -34.64 -38.41 -5.23
C GLN A 742 -34.29 -38.95 -3.84
N ILE A 743 -34.12 -38.07 -2.86
CA ILE A 743 -33.92 -38.44 -1.45
C ILE A 743 -35.16 -39.21 -0.93
N HIS A 744 -36.38 -38.72 -1.23
CA HIS A 744 -37.63 -39.41 -0.85
C HIS A 744 -37.89 -40.70 -1.64
N ALA A 745 -37.34 -40.84 -2.84
CA ALA A 745 -37.50 -42.05 -3.64
C ALA A 745 -36.52 -43.18 -3.25
N GLN A 746 -35.55 -42.91 -2.38
CA GLN A 746 -34.43 -43.82 -2.01
C GLN A 746 -33.72 -44.43 -3.24
N ASN A 747 -33.70 -43.72 -4.37
CA ASN A 747 -33.23 -44.26 -5.65
C ASN A 747 -31.70 -44.15 -5.77
N ILE A 748 -30.98 -44.96 -5.00
CA ILE A 748 -29.52 -45.00 -4.99
C ILE A 748 -29.04 -45.92 -6.12
N LYS A 749 -28.20 -45.40 -7.01
CA LYS A 749 -27.55 -46.20 -8.05
C LYS A 749 -26.26 -46.80 -7.49
N TYR A 750 -26.14 -48.12 -7.49
CA TYR A 750 -24.92 -48.80 -7.07
C TYR A 750 -24.15 -49.30 -8.29
N ASP A 751 -22.84 -49.05 -8.32
CA ASP A 751 -21.94 -49.68 -9.27
C ASP A 751 -21.50 -51.05 -8.69
N PRO A 752 -21.90 -52.19 -9.29
CA PRO A 752 -21.58 -53.52 -8.77
C PRO A 752 -20.07 -53.81 -8.70
N THR A 753 -19.25 -53.08 -9.47
CA THR A 753 -17.79 -53.23 -9.46
C THR A 753 -17.13 -52.60 -8.22
N ILE A 754 -17.83 -51.65 -7.58
CA ILE A 754 -17.34 -50.92 -6.40
C ILE A 754 -18.07 -51.42 -5.14
N ILE A 755 -19.38 -51.59 -5.22
CA ILE A 755 -20.26 -52.00 -4.13
C ILE A 755 -20.98 -53.30 -4.52
N ASN A 756 -20.53 -54.40 -3.94
CA ASN A 756 -21.16 -55.72 -4.07
C ASN A 756 -22.55 -55.74 -3.39
N GLU A 757 -23.33 -56.79 -3.61
CA GLU A 757 -24.69 -56.94 -3.06
C GLU A 757 -24.76 -56.72 -1.54
N GLU A 758 -23.78 -57.22 -0.80
CA GLU A 758 -23.66 -56.98 0.64
C GLU A 758 -23.49 -55.51 1.01
N GLY A 759 -22.66 -54.77 0.26
CA GLY A 759 -22.50 -53.32 0.43
C GLY A 759 -23.78 -52.55 0.10
N GLN A 760 -24.56 -53.01 -0.88
CA GLN A 760 -25.86 -52.42 -1.21
C GLN A 760 -26.87 -52.62 -0.07
N GLN A 761 -26.91 -53.82 0.52
CA GLN A 761 -27.72 -54.10 1.72
C GLN A 761 -27.33 -53.21 2.90
N PHE A 762 -26.03 -52.93 3.08
CA PHE A 762 -25.54 -52.01 4.10
C PHE A 762 -26.02 -50.56 3.84
N PHE A 763 -25.84 -50.04 2.62
CA PHE A 763 -26.26 -48.68 2.28
C PHE A 763 -27.78 -48.49 2.35
N ASN A 764 -28.57 -49.50 1.95
CA ASN A 764 -30.03 -49.46 2.07
C ASN A 764 -30.52 -49.41 3.54
N LYS A 765 -29.70 -49.90 4.48
CA LYS A 765 -29.98 -49.86 5.92
C LYS A 765 -29.49 -48.59 6.61
N ILE A 766 -28.35 -48.03 6.21
CA ILE A 766 -27.82 -46.77 6.80
C ILE A 766 -28.47 -45.52 6.18
N LEU A 767 -28.83 -45.57 4.90
CA LEU A 767 -29.56 -44.52 4.18
C LEU A 767 -31.06 -44.89 4.05
N ASN A 768 -31.64 -45.44 5.12
CA ASN A 768 -33.07 -45.72 5.18
C ASN A 768 -33.87 -44.43 5.46
N ILE A 769 -34.89 -44.15 4.65
CA ILE A 769 -35.71 -42.95 4.78
C ILE A 769 -36.44 -42.91 6.12
N ASN A 770 -36.91 -44.06 6.60
CA ASN A 770 -37.54 -44.14 7.91
C ASN A 770 -36.48 -44.21 9.01
N PRO A 771 -36.36 -43.21 9.90
CA PRO A 771 -35.34 -43.17 10.93
C PRO A 771 -35.44 -44.34 11.93
N ASN A 772 -36.63 -44.95 12.10
CA ASN A 772 -36.80 -46.11 12.99
C ASN A 772 -36.26 -47.42 12.38
N ASN A 773 -36.20 -47.49 11.04
CA ASN A 773 -35.65 -48.64 10.31
C ASN A 773 -34.18 -48.44 9.94
N ARG A 774 -33.62 -47.24 10.20
CA ARG A 774 -32.21 -46.91 10.01
C ARG A 774 -31.40 -47.59 11.10
N LEU A 775 -30.22 -48.11 10.74
CA LEU A 775 -29.30 -48.66 11.73
C LEU A 775 -28.96 -47.60 12.78
N SER A 776 -28.76 -48.00 14.03
CA SER A 776 -28.15 -47.15 15.06
C SER A 776 -26.63 -47.22 15.00
N ILE A 777 -25.94 -46.20 15.52
CA ILE A 777 -24.47 -46.18 15.55
C ILE A 777 -23.87 -47.38 16.30
N GLN A 778 -24.53 -47.81 17.38
CA GLN A 778 -24.17 -49.03 18.12
C GLN A 778 -24.31 -50.26 17.22
N GLN A 779 -25.41 -50.39 16.48
CA GLN A 779 -25.57 -51.49 15.53
C GLN A 779 -24.49 -51.43 14.44
N VAL A 780 -24.17 -50.27 13.87
CA VAL A 780 -23.13 -50.16 12.82
C VAL A 780 -21.74 -50.56 13.35
N ILE A 781 -21.38 -50.17 14.58
CA ILE A 781 -20.09 -50.52 15.21
C ILE A 781 -20.03 -52.01 15.59
N PHE A 782 -21.14 -52.58 16.06
CA PHE A 782 -21.21 -53.99 16.50
C PHE A 782 -21.58 -54.99 15.38
N ILE A 783 -22.01 -54.50 14.20
CA ILE A 783 -22.28 -55.34 13.04
C ILE A 783 -20.96 -55.96 12.56
N LYS A 784 -20.85 -57.29 12.70
CA LYS A 784 -19.87 -58.14 11.98
C LYS A 784 -20.24 -58.22 10.49
N HIS A 785 -20.25 -57.10 9.75
CA HIS A 785 -20.43 -57.19 8.29
C HIS A 785 -19.11 -57.52 7.62
N TYR A 786 -19.15 -58.56 6.78
CA TYR A 786 -18.05 -59.01 5.92
C TYR A 786 -17.43 -57.86 5.09
N PHE A 787 -18.23 -56.85 4.75
CA PHE A 787 -17.82 -55.65 3.99
C PHE A 787 -16.76 -54.76 4.69
N ILE A 788 -16.68 -54.77 6.03
CA ILE A 788 -15.75 -53.93 6.82
C ILE A 788 -14.56 -54.74 7.38
N THR A 789 -14.72 -56.05 7.59
CA THR A 789 -13.72 -56.92 8.25
C THR A 789 -12.87 -57.76 7.29
N GLN A 790 -12.10 -57.14 6.39
CA GLN A 790 -10.98 -57.83 5.71
C GLN A 790 -9.61 -57.61 6.39
N ASN A 791 -9.52 -56.82 7.47
CA ASN A 791 -8.27 -56.57 8.20
C ASN A 791 -8.19 -57.35 9.53
N LYS A 792 -7.74 -58.62 9.49
CA LYS A 792 -7.49 -59.46 10.68
C LYS A 792 -6.57 -58.81 11.74
N LYS A 793 -5.66 -57.91 11.35
CA LYS A 793 -4.69 -57.25 12.26
C LYS A 793 -5.28 -56.17 13.17
N ARG A 794 -6.39 -55.52 12.78
CA ARG A 794 -6.99 -54.42 13.59
C ARG A 794 -7.86 -54.96 14.71
N LEU A 795 -8.45 -56.14 14.53
CA LEU A 795 -9.17 -56.87 15.57
C LEU A 795 -8.26 -57.19 16.76
N GLU A 796 -7.01 -57.62 16.55
CA GLU A 796 -6.06 -57.90 17.65
C GLU A 796 -5.75 -56.66 18.50
N ILE A 797 -5.60 -55.49 17.88
CA ILE A 797 -5.29 -54.23 18.58
C ILE A 797 -6.50 -53.71 19.37
N ILE A 798 -7.70 -53.77 18.79
CA ILE A 798 -8.96 -53.40 19.48
C ILE A 798 -9.27 -54.39 20.62
N LEU A 799 -8.96 -55.68 20.45
CA LEU A 799 -9.08 -56.70 21.50
C LEU A 799 -8.07 -56.48 22.66
N LEU A 800 -6.92 -55.84 22.41
CA LEU A 800 -5.87 -55.58 23.39
C LEU A 800 -6.09 -54.31 24.23
N LEU A 801 -6.70 -53.26 23.65
CA LEU A 801 -6.85 -51.96 24.32
C LEU A 801 -7.93 -51.98 25.43
N ASN A 802 -8.94 -52.84 25.33
CA ASN A 802 -10.03 -52.93 26.33
C ASN A 802 -9.88 -54.08 27.34
N LYS A 803 -8.65 -54.32 27.82
CA LYS A 803 -8.36 -55.34 28.86
C LYS A 803 -9.02 -55.02 30.22
N ASN A 804 -9.14 -53.75 30.60
CA ASN A 804 -9.72 -53.36 31.90
C ASN A 804 -11.26 -53.31 31.89
N GLU A 805 -11.87 -52.95 30.77
CA GLU A 805 -13.33 -52.91 30.64
C GLU A 805 -13.94 -54.31 30.46
N ARG A 806 -13.25 -55.21 29.73
CA ARG A 806 -13.68 -56.63 29.65
C ARG A 806 -13.56 -57.35 30.98
N LYS A 807 -12.56 -57.05 31.80
CA LYS A 807 -12.41 -57.62 33.14
C LYS A 807 -13.63 -57.26 34.02
N LYS A 808 -14.14 -56.02 33.90
CA LYS A 808 -15.38 -55.56 34.56
C LYS A 808 -16.65 -56.18 33.95
N PHE A 809 -16.69 -56.39 32.63
CA PHE A 809 -17.84 -56.95 31.93
C PHE A 809 -18.03 -58.45 32.16
N TYR A 810 -16.99 -59.28 31.95
CA TYR A 810 -17.08 -60.74 32.11
C TYR A 810 -17.19 -61.18 33.58
N CYS A 811 -16.58 -60.46 34.53
CA CYS A 811 -16.74 -60.77 35.95
C CYS A 811 -18.15 -60.48 36.47
N LYS A 812 -18.91 -59.59 35.81
CA LYS A 812 -20.29 -59.25 36.18
C LYS A 812 -21.35 -60.23 35.67
N GLN A 813 -21.04 -61.09 34.70
CA GLN A 813 -22.06 -61.94 34.04
C GLN A 813 -21.94 -63.47 34.27
N ILE A 814 -20.95 -63.97 35.03
CA ILE A 814 -20.78 -65.42 35.22
C ILE A 814 -21.02 -65.82 36.68
N LYS A 815 -22.08 -66.60 36.91
CA LYS A 815 -22.51 -67.07 38.24
C LYS A 815 -21.80 -68.34 38.75
N ASN A 816 -21.03 -69.06 37.91
CA ASN A 816 -20.48 -70.39 38.27
C ASN A 816 -18.97 -70.34 38.58
N THR A 817 -18.58 -70.78 39.79
CA THR A 817 -17.25 -70.59 40.41
C THR A 817 -16.16 -71.51 39.86
N ASN A 818 -16.50 -72.69 39.35
CA ASN A 818 -15.50 -73.68 38.91
C ASN A 818 -14.87 -73.32 37.55
N GLN A 819 -15.62 -72.70 36.63
CA GLN A 819 -15.05 -72.19 35.37
C GLN A 819 -14.10 -71.01 35.58
N LYS A 820 -14.31 -70.19 36.63
CA LYS A 820 -13.41 -69.09 36.99
C LYS A 820 -12.02 -69.59 37.39
N LYS A 821 -11.93 -70.70 38.13
CA LYS A 821 -10.65 -71.27 38.58
C LYS A 821 -9.83 -71.82 37.41
N TYR A 822 -10.48 -72.48 36.45
CA TYR A 822 -9.81 -73.10 35.29
C TYR A 822 -9.21 -72.06 34.33
N ILE A 823 -9.91 -70.94 34.11
CA ILE A 823 -9.42 -69.85 33.25
C ILE A 823 -8.27 -69.09 33.90
N VAL A 824 -8.29 -68.90 35.22
CA VAL A 824 -7.19 -68.24 35.95
C VAL A 824 -5.91 -69.08 35.93
N GLN A 825 -6.00 -70.41 36.06
CA GLN A 825 -4.85 -71.31 35.94
C GLN A 825 -4.25 -71.32 34.52
N GLN A 826 -5.08 -71.26 33.47
CA GLN A 826 -4.63 -71.18 32.07
C GLN A 826 -3.94 -69.86 31.73
N ILE A 827 -4.37 -68.73 32.32
CA ILE A 827 -3.71 -67.43 32.15
C ILE A 827 -2.31 -67.44 32.78
N HIS A 828 -2.13 -68.11 33.92
CA HIS A 828 -0.82 -68.25 34.56
C HIS A 828 0.15 -69.13 33.74
N ILE A 829 -0.33 -70.22 33.13
CA ILE A 829 0.49 -71.07 32.24
C ILE A 829 0.91 -70.28 30.99
N HIS A 830 -0.02 -69.50 30.42
CA HIS A 830 0.28 -68.68 29.25
C HIS A 830 1.29 -67.56 29.58
N GLN A 831 1.19 -66.95 30.76
CA GLN A 831 2.17 -65.96 31.24
C GLN A 831 3.53 -66.58 31.55
N PHE A 832 3.60 -67.82 32.05
CA PHE A 832 4.85 -68.52 32.33
C PHE A 832 5.61 -68.87 31.04
N ILE A 833 4.91 -69.40 30.04
CA ILE A 833 5.49 -69.76 28.72
C ILE A 833 6.00 -68.50 28.00
N ASP A 834 5.23 -67.42 28.01
CA ASP A 834 5.58 -66.18 27.32
C ASP A 834 6.76 -65.45 27.99
N CYS A 835 6.91 -65.59 29.32
CA CYS A 835 8.04 -65.03 30.07
C CYS A 835 9.31 -65.89 29.94
N PHE A 836 9.19 -67.22 29.94
CA PHE A 836 10.31 -68.16 29.74
C PHE A 836 10.91 -68.04 28.33
N ILE A 837 10.06 -67.94 27.30
CA ILE A 837 10.50 -67.78 25.90
C ILE A 837 11.15 -66.41 25.66
N LYS A 838 10.63 -65.33 26.26
CA LYS A 838 11.18 -63.98 26.03
C LYS A 838 12.51 -63.73 26.73
N ASN A 839 12.77 -64.34 27.89
CA ASN A 839 13.95 -64.00 28.71
C ASN A 839 15.17 -64.92 28.52
N GLN A 840 15.01 -66.23 28.30
CA GLN A 840 16.17 -67.13 28.13
C GLN A 840 16.65 -67.21 26.66
N LEU A 841 15.73 -67.19 25.68
CA LEU A 841 16.08 -67.37 24.27
C LEU A 841 16.62 -66.12 23.57
N LYS A 842 16.25 -64.91 24.03
CA LYS A 842 16.81 -63.65 23.48
C LYS A 842 18.32 -63.54 23.69
N ASN A 843 18.85 -64.12 24.78
CA ASN A 843 20.28 -64.10 25.07
C ASN A 843 21.07 -65.17 24.29
N ILE A 844 20.45 -66.30 23.95
CA ILE A 844 21.07 -67.38 23.16
C ILE A 844 21.08 -67.04 21.66
N ILE A 845 20.01 -66.39 21.15
CA ILE A 845 19.83 -66.05 19.73
C ILE A 845 20.82 -64.97 19.23
N LYS A 846 21.44 -64.19 20.13
CA LYS A 846 22.44 -63.18 19.75
C LYS A 846 23.81 -63.76 19.35
N LYS A 847 24.12 -65.03 19.64
CA LYS A 847 25.49 -65.56 19.48
C LYS A 847 25.72 -66.65 18.42
N HIS A 848 24.70 -67.31 17.85
CA HIS A 848 24.94 -68.34 16.81
C HIS A 848 23.86 -68.40 15.72
N LEU A 849 24.27 -68.46 14.45
CA LEU A 849 23.39 -68.49 13.27
C LEU A 849 22.51 -69.76 13.16
N ILE A 850 22.95 -70.88 13.74
CA ILE A 850 22.27 -72.19 13.64
C ILE A 850 20.96 -72.23 14.45
N PHE A 851 20.88 -71.53 15.59
CA PHE A 851 19.67 -71.50 16.43
C PHE A 851 18.50 -70.73 15.80
N ARG A 852 18.76 -69.91 14.77
CA ARG A 852 17.73 -69.14 14.07
C ARG A 852 16.80 -70.02 13.23
N LYS A 853 17.30 -71.16 12.71
CA LYS A 853 16.47 -72.14 11.98
C LYS A 853 15.60 -72.99 12.92
N MET A 854 16.13 -73.40 14.08
CA MET A 854 15.34 -74.10 15.11
C MET A 854 14.23 -73.22 15.71
N TYR A 855 14.49 -71.91 15.90
CA TYR A 855 13.49 -70.96 16.40
C TYR A 855 12.24 -70.89 15.53
N ASN A 856 12.40 -70.89 14.20
CA ASN A 856 11.26 -70.84 13.27
C ASN A 856 10.45 -72.14 13.26
N GLN A 857 11.08 -73.31 13.46
CA GLN A 857 10.36 -74.59 13.60
C GLN A 857 9.60 -74.69 14.93
N LEU A 858 10.19 -74.21 16.03
CA LEU A 858 9.53 -74.14 17.34
C LEU A 858 8.33 -73.17 17.33
N LEU A 859 8.45 -72.03 16.65
CA LEU A 859 7.35 -71.08 16.53
C LEU A 859 6.19 -71.65 15.70
N GLN A 860 6.49 -72.41 14.63
CA GLN A 860 5.49 -73.14 13.86
C GLN A 860 4.80 -74.24 14.68
N PHE A 861 5.55 -74.97 15.52
CA PHE A 861 4.98 -76.00 16.39
C PHE A 861 4.04 -75.40 17.47
N VAL A 862 4.40 -74.26 18.06
CA VAL A 862 3.56 -73.53 19.03
C VAL A 862 2.29 -72.96 18.37
N GLN A 863 2.42 -72.43 17.15
CA GLN A 863 1.26 -71.97 16.37
C GLN A 863 0.34 -73.13 15.97
N PHE A 864 0.90 -74.31 15.68
CA PHE A 864 0.14 -75.52 15.37
C PHE A 864 -0.63 -76.03 16.60
N LEU A 865 0.00 -76.06 17.78
CA LEU A 865 -0.66 -76.39 19.05
C LEU A 865 -1.78 -75.40 19.42
N GLN A 866 -1.56 -74.10 19.21
CA GLN A 866 -2.60 -73.08 19.42
C GLN A 866 -3.79 -73.27 18.46
N TYR A 867 -3.53 -73.62 17.20
CA TYR A 867 -4.57 -73.88 16.21
C TYR A 867 -5.37 -75.16 16.53
N TYR A 868 -4.70 -76.21 17.01
CA TYR A 868 -5.32 -77.49 17.38
C TYR A 868 -6.22 -77.35 18.63
N ILE A 869 -5.78 -76.58 19.64
CA ILE A 869 -6.56 -76.29 20.85
C ILE A 869 -7.83 -75.47 20.53
N ILE A 870 -7.75 -74.55 19.57
CA ILE A 870 -8.90 -73.75 19.10
C ILE A 870 -9.91 -74.62 18.34
N LEU A 871 -9.45 -75.61 17.57
CA LEU A 871 -10.33 -76.56 16.87
C LEU A 871 -11.09 -77.47 17.85
N ILE A 872 -10.43 -77.93 18.92
CA ILE A 872 -11.06 -78.76 19.97
C ILE A 872 -12.19 -77.99 20.70
N PHE A 873 -12.02 -76.68 20.90
CA PHE A 873 -13.03 -75.82 21.53
C PHE A 873 -14.29 -75.57 20.68
N ASN A 874 -14.22 -75.78 19.36
CA ASN A 874 -15.35 -75.53 18.45
C ASN A 874 -16.22 -76.77 18.15
N GLN A 875 -15.85 -77.97 18.60
CA GLN A 875 -16.60 -79.21 18.31
C GLN A 875 -17.14 -79.99 19.52
N ASN A 876 -17.13 -79.45 20.75
CA ASN A 876 -17.64 -80.15 21.94
C ASN A 876 -17.07 -81.58 22.07
N ILE A 877 -15.76 -81.74 21.87
CA ILE A 877 -15.08 -83.03 22.03
C ILE A 877 -14.80 -83.27 23.52
N ASN A 878 -15.04 -84.51 23.94
CA ASN A 878 -15.03 -84.99 25.33
C ASN A 878 -13.66 -84.82 26.02
N LEU A 879 -13.68 -84.37 27.28
CA LEU A 879 -12.52 -83.94 28.09
C LEU A 879 -11.50 -85.05 28.41
N GLN A 880 -11.80 -86.33 28.17
CA GLN A 880 -10.86 -87.42 28.47
C GLN A 880 -9.68 -87.52 27.50
N TYR A 881 -9.80 -87.02 26.27
CA TYR A 881 -8.71 -87.11 25.29
C TYR A 881 -7.55 -86.12 25.55
N LEU A 882 -7.80 -85.09 26.36
CA LEU A 882 -6.83 -84.04 26.69
C LEU A 882 -5.86 -84.42 27.81
N ASN A 883 -6.10 -85.52 28.53
CA ASN A 883 -5.15 -86.04 29.53
C ASN A 883 -4.14 -87.04 28.94
N TYR A 884 -4.32 -87.50 27.70
CA TYR A 884 -3.45 -88.50 27.06
C TYR A 884 -2.45 -87.91 26.04
N VAL A 885 -2.69 -86.68 25.56
CA VAL A 885 -1.76 -85.88 24.73
C VAL A 885 -1.00 -84.92 25.62
#